data_AF-A0A5B0FC76-F1
#
_entry.id   AF-A0A5B0FC76-F1
#
_cell.length_a   1.000
_cell.length_b   1.000
_cell.length_c   1.000
_cell.angle_alpha   90.00
_cell.angle_beta   90.00
_cell.angle_gamma   90.00
#
_symmetry.space_group_name_H-M   'P 1'
#
loop_
_entity.id
_entity.type
_entity.pdbx_description
1 polymer ?
#
loop_
_entity_poly.entity_id
_entity_poly.type
_entity_poly.pdbx_seq_one_letter_code
_entity_poly.pdbx_strand_id
1 'polypeptide(L)'
;MMKKSRFQNLSHWVAGLLLANCMGTAAFAQSPAGLPAGLPAGPQNFKEIGSVKTRSAKEIKASSWSIGGETMDRDYTDYQSYKKYLDALGAKRIRLQGGWAKCEKVKGKYDFAWLDAVIPDAYSRGVNPWVELSYGNPIYEGGGEPKLAGRIPTSPEALEAWDKWVKAIVNRYKGQVTEWEIWNEPDINPKNTGDEFADFYIRTANVVRSQQPNAKFLAMGIAGVPRLEFLRPFLEKIKAKNALDLIDVITYHGYAPNPDTSYPKIEEMRTFVAGYSTKIGFMQGENGAPSTPSNVTIGALRQYDWTELSQAKWDLRRMLGDHGRGIATNLFTISDIHYAAGDHMTGVNTKGILKTNPDKTIERPKLAYKAAQHVFSIFDSEMEALTTQIPKTDQENQSVFAYKQKGSGKMAVTMWCNEARPAETYTPKSSKITVNGAFKEPVYVDLISGKVYEIPKANWKKEGAAFTFSGIPVPDYPVLITEKSTFTLLTSSIDTPDFKYLGKVEPKHALDIKSSNWSVGAEMMDRDFTIYANWKEYLGKLGAKKARIQSGWAKVEKTKGSYDWAWLDEIVYDMVKQGVKPWINLSYGNTLYSGGGGTTLMGAVPQSDEALEGWGKFVNAIVSRYGKVVDDWEVWNEPNYKVSPEGYAKLLVLSAEIIRKVQPKDNIIAFAMGSKVDYEYADKVLAIVQQQNKIHLIDEISHHRHIKIPEDRGTEIELEAVVKKYNPKIRIRQGEGGCPSEWNDNFALNKYHWSEQMQSKHILRRLLTDLGNDKESCLFTIMDARYPQEWNHKGLLKANDDKTVAYAKPAYYAFQNVTSVFDDRLTRLEKYPFAIQNHHDRKVSLYGYAGKGKQSQIVTAWFSDSIPSNVNDKTLCDLSFDNGSFENPVWVDLASGSVHEIPKSNWKKEGSNVHFTKIPMYDSPILIAEKSLIQIAKAM
;
A
#
# COMPACT_ATOMS: atom_id res chain seq x y z
N MET A 1 -54.20 42.18 -30.89
CA MET A 1 -53.21 41.22 -31.43
C MET A 1 -52.81 40.27 -30.30
N MET A 2 -52.98 38.97 -30.52
CA MET A 2 -53.19 37.94 -29.50
C MET A 2 -51.89 37.27 -28.97
N LYS A 3 -51.90 37.02 -27.64
CA LYS A 3 -51.55 35.80 -26.86
C LYS A 3 -50.21 35.07 -27.09
N LYS A 4 -49.37 34.89 -26.06
CA LYS A 4 -49.40 33.94 -24.90
C LYS A 4 -49.10 32.45 -25.23
N SER A 5 -47.94 32.01 -24.71
CA SER A 5 -47.68 30.85 -23.84
C SER A 5 -48.09 29.39 -24.20
N ARG A 6 -47.10 28.50 -23.97
CA ARG A 6 -47.12 27.17 -23.31
C ARG A 6 -47.64 25.92 -24.06
N PHE A 7 -47.01 24.80 -23.64
CA PHE A 7 -47.39 23.37 -23.61
C PHE A 7 -46.38 22.50 -24.40
N GLN A 8 -45.44 21.80 -23.75
CA GLN A 8 -45.50 20.55 -22.93
C GLN A 8 -45.37 19.25 -23.75
N ASN A 9 -44.37 18.45 -23.36
CA ASN A 9 -44.31 16.99 -23.20
C ASN A 9 -44.85 16.07 -24.32
N LEU A 10 -44.04 15.13 -24.81
CA LEU A 10 -43.97 13.75 -24.31
C LEU A 10 -43.10 12.84 -25.22
N SER A 11 -42.35 11.98 -24.56
CA SER A 11 -41.64 10.78 -25.01
C SER A 11 -42.56 9.69 -25.61
N HIS A 12 -42.11 8.94 -26.63
CA HIS A 12 -41.84 7.47 -26.62
C HIS A 12 -41.62 6.87 -28.03
N TRP A 13 -40.56 6.05 -28.09
CA TRP A 13 -40.22 4.86 -28.90
C TRP A 13 -41.23 4.20 -29.87
N VAL A 14 -40.71 3.67 -31.00
CA VAL A 14 -40.86 2.31 -31.64
C VAL A 14 -40.05 2.37 -32.97
N ALA A 15 -38.92 1.69 -33.20
CA ALA A 15 -38.61 0.27 -33.41
C ALA A 15 -39.05 -0.34 -34.78
N GLY A 16 -38.13 -1.03 -35.47
CA GLY A 16 -38.35 -1.79 -36.73
C GLY A 16 -37.16 -1.67 -37.71
N LEU A 17 -36.02 -2.34 -37.55
CA LEU A 17 -35.70 -3.79 -37.63
C LEU A 17 -35.81 -4.40 -39.04
N LEU A 18 -34.66 -4.68 -39.65
CA LEU A 18 -34.46 -5.72 -40.68
C LEU A 18 -33.13 -6.43 -40.41
N LEU A 19 -33.25 -7.61 -39.78
CA LEU A 19 -32.34 -8.77 -39.79
C LEU A 19 -32.31 -9.36 -41.22
N ALA A 20 -31.35 -10.14 -41.73
CA ALA A 20 -30.10 -10.73 -41.27
C ALA A 20 -29.39 -11.34 -42.50
N ASN A 21 -28.07 -11.52 -42.45
CA ASN A 21 -27.49 -12.85 -42.73
C ASN A 21 -26.05 -12.95 -42.18
N CYS A 22 -25.84 -14.03 -41.44
CA CYS A 22 -24.62 -14.41 -40.73
C CYS A 22 -23.58 -15.07 -41.65
N MET A 23 -22.29 -14.91 -41.34
CA MET A 23 -21.39 -16.02 -40.97
C MET A 23 -20.01 -15.49 -40.52
N GLY A 24 -19.77 -15.62 -39.21
CA GLY A 24 -18.52 -16.08 -38.58
C GLY A 24 -17.19 -15.34 -38.81
N THR A 25 -16.83 -14.44 -37.89
CA THR A 25 -15.50 -14.45 -37.22
C THR A 25 -15.65 -13.91 -35.79
N ALA A 26 -14.99 -14.56 -34.85
CA ALA A 26 -15.14 -14.38 -33.42
C ALA A 26 -14.75 -12.96 -32.96
N ALA A 27 -15.68 -12.27 -32.32
CA ALA A 27 -15.39 -11.06 -31.56
C ALA A 27 -14.78 -11.46 -30.21
N PHE A 28 -13.54 -11.04 -29.97
CA PHE A 28 -12.95 -11.05 -28.64
C PHE A 28 -13.81 -10.18 -27.72
N ALA A 29 -14.44 -10.82 -26.73
CA ALA A 29 -15.13 -10.14 -25.66
C ALA A 29 -14.12 -9.31 -24.85
N GLN A 30 -14.33 -7.98 -24.82
CA GLN A 30 -13.66 -7.10 -23.88
C GLN A 30 -14.15 -7.42 -22.46
N SER A 31 -13.25 -7.91 -21.62
CA SER A 31 -13.45 -8.04 -20.18
C SER A 31 -13.69 -6.67 -19.53
N PRO A 32 -14.50 -6.56 -18.47
CA PRO A 32 -14.66 -5.31 -17.73
C PRO A 32 -13.32 -4.91 -17.08
N ALA A 33 -13.00 -3.63 -17.20
CA ALA A 33 -11.81 -2.98 -16.66
C ALA A 33 -11.81 -2.95 -15.12
N GLY A 34 -10.64 -3.12 -14.51
CA GLY A 34 -10.35 -2.64 -13.15
C GLY A 34 -10.11 -3.70 -12.07
N LEU A 35 -9.10 -4.57 -12.24
CA LEU A 35 -8.38 -5.18 -11.12
C LEU A 35 -6.98 -4.55 -11.08
N PRO A 36 -6.45 -4.07 -9.94
CA PRO A 36 -5.02 -3.85 -9.83
C PRO A 36 -4.34 -5.21 -9.83
N ALA A 37 -3.57 -5.49 -10.89
CA ALA A 37 -2.72 -6.67 -10.94
C ALA A 37 -1.74 -6.64 -9.74
N GLY A 38 -1.52 -7.80 -9.13
CA GLY A 38 -0.41 -8.00 -8.21
C GLY A 38 0.93 -7.67 -8.89
N LEU A 39 2.01 -7.58 -8.10
CA LEU A 39 3.36 -7.44 -8.66
C LEU A 39 3.58 -8.47 -9.78
N PRO A 40 4.27 -8.10 -10.88
CA PRO A 40 4.55 -9.04 -11.96
C PRO A 40 5.15 -10.32 -11.41
N ALA A 41 4.63 -11.47 -11.85
CA ALA A 41 5.24 -12.75 -11.51
C ALA A 41 6.66 -12.78 -12.07
N GLY A 42 7.63 -13.19 -11.25
CA GLY A 42 9.02 -13.32 -11.67
C GLY A 42 9.22 -14.34 -12.81
N PRO A 43 10.40 -14.35 -13.44
CA PRO A 43 10.76 -15.37 -14.43
C PRO A 43 10.49 -16.79 -13.91
N GLN A 44 9.66 -17.55 -14.63
CA GLN A 44 9.44 -18.97 -14.32
C GLN A 44 10.77 -19.72 -14.45
N ASN A 45 11.11 -20.52 -13.43
CA ASN A 45 12.33 -21.33 -13.32
C ASN A 45 13.66 -20.60 -13.04
N PHE A 46 13.65 -19.29 -12.79
CA PHE A 46 14.85 -18.63 -12.27
C PHE A 46 14.78 -18.56 -10.74
N LYS A 47 15.91 -18.80 -10.08
CA LYS A 47 15.98 -18.77 -8.61
C LYS A 47 16.08 -17.34 -8.12
N GLU A 48 15.09 -16.88 -7.36
CA GLU A 48 15.16 -15.60 -6.64
C GLU A 48 16.29 -15.66 -5.60
N ILE A 49 17.15 -14.64 -5.57
CA ILE A 49 18.31 -14.55 -4.67
C ILE A 49 18.31 -13.30 -3.79
N GLY A 50 17.24 -12.51 -3.84
CA GLY A 50 17.08 -11.28 -3.07
C GLY A 50 16.42 -10.19 -3.90
N SER A 51 16.59 -8.96 -3.47
CA SER A 51 16.17 -7.73 -4.12
C SER A 51 17.28 -6.68 -4.10
N VAL A 52 17.14 -5.63 -4.90
CA VAL A 52 18.09 -4.52 -4.95
C VAL A 52 18.02 -3.73 -3.63
N LYS A 53 19.17 -3.50 -2.98
CA LYS A 53 19.26 -2.54 -1.88
C LYS A 53 19.14 -1.12 -2.42
N THR A 54 18.08 -0.43 -2.04
CA THR A 54 17.90 0.98 -2.40
C THR A 54 18.89 1.85 -1.62
N ARG A 55 19.33 2.95 -2.24
CA ARG A 55 20.25 3.93 -1.67
C ARG A 55 19.53 5.28 -1.54
N SER A 56 19.69 5.92 -0.40
CA SER A 56 19.23 7.28 -0.15
C SER A 56 19.99 8.31 -1.01
N ALA A 57 19.45 9.53 -1.07
CA ALA A 57 20.08 10.64 -1.78
C ALA A 57 21.48 10.96 -1.22
N LYS A 58 21.72 10.72 0.07
CA LYS A 58 23.04 10.92 0.71
C LYS A 58 24.04 9.82 0.40
N GLU A 59 23.58 8.58 0.21
CA GLU A 59 24.43 7.45 -0.20
C GLU A 59 24.82 7.54 -1.68
N ILE A 60 24.04 8.25 -2.50
CA ILE A 60 24.33 8.50 -3.91
C ILE A 60 25.16 9.78 -4.05
N LYS A 61 26.39 9.63 -4.54
CA LYS A 61 27.33 10.74 -4.74
C LYS A 61 26.81 11.75 -5.77
N ALA A 62 26.45 11.28 -6.95
CA ALA A 62 25.88 12.08 -8.03
C ALA A 62 25.04 11.20 -8.97
N SER A 63 24.08 11.79 -9.68
CA SER A 63 23.32 11.13 -10.74
C SER A 63 22.65 12.18 -11.64
N SER A 64 22.16 11.76 -12.80
CA SER A 64 21.36 12.62 -13.68
C SER A 64 19.88 12.71 -13.26
N TRP A 65 19.47 11.95 -12.24
CA TRP A 65 18.08 11.79 -11.85
C TRP A 65 17.53 12.97 -11.06
N SER A 66 16.36 13.43 -11.50
CA SER A 66 15.61 14.50 -10.85
C SER A 66 14.17 14.03 -10.59
N ILE A 67 13.56 14.57 -9.55
CA ILE A 67 12.14 14.38 -9.25
C ILE A 67 11.41 15.71 -9.27
N GLY A 68 10.19 15.73 -9.81
CA GLY A 68 9.33 16.90 -9.77
C GLY A 68 8.85 17.23 -8.36
N GLY A 69 8.93 18.50 -7.98
CA GLY A 69 8.33 19.09 -6.79
C GLY A 69 7.56 20.36 -7.15
N GLU A 70 6.91 20.37 -8.31
CA GLU A 70 6.28 21.54 -8.90
C GLU A 70 4.93 21.89 -8.24
N THR A 71 4.35 23.02 -8.64
CA THR A 71 2.99 23.51 -8.31
C THR A 71 2.74 23.99 -6.86
N MET A 72 3.77 23.99 -6.01
CA MET A 72 3.70 24.57 -4.67
C MET A 72 3.48 26.08 -4.66
N ASP A 73 3.88 26.78 -5.73
CA ASP A 73 3.64 28.20 -5.93
C ASP A 73 2.14 28.57 -5.98
N ARG A 74 1.28 27.56 -6.19
CA ARG A 74 -0.19 27.66 -6.23
C ARG A 74 -0.88 26.74 -5.21
N ASP A 75 -0.11 26.18 -4.27
CA ASP A 75 -0.60 25.34 -3.17
C ASP A 75 -1.29 24.02 -3.58
N TYR A 76 -0.98 23.46 -4.75
CA TYR A 76 -1.58 22.18 -5.20
C TYR A 76 -0.89 20.94 -4.62
N THR A 77 0.34 21.10 -4.11
CA THR A 77 1.12 20.07 -3.42
C THR A 77 1.63 20.60 -2.08
N ASP A 78 2.09 19.71 -1.20
CA ASP A 78 2.65 20.08 0.10
C ASP A 78 3.99 19.37 0.38
N TYR A 79 5.08 20.14 0.33
CA TYR A 79 6.43 19.66 0.64
C TYR A 79 6.54 19.09 2.05
N GLN A 80 5.88 19.68 3.04
CA GLN A 80 6.02 19.23 4.42
C GLN A 80 5.48 17.81 4.60
N SER A 81 4.45 17.46 3.83
CA SER A 81 3.90 16.11 3.77
C SER A 81 4.84 15.10 3.12
N TYR A 82 5.52 15.43 2.02
CA TYR A 82 6.35 14.46 1.28
C TYR A 82 7.85 14.45 1.61
N LYS A 83 8.39 15.46 2.29
CA LYS A 83 9.85 15.61 2.51
C LYS A 83 10.56 14.39 3.11
N LYS A 84 9.85 13.59 3.92
CA LYS A 84 10.39 12.35 4.52
C LYS A 84 10.67 11.25 3.48
N TYR A 85 10.00 11.28 2.33
CA TYR A 85 10.20 10.34 1.24
C TYR A 85 11.29 10.77 0.27
N LEU A 86 11.71 12.04 0.31
CA LEU A 86 12.66 12.61 -0.64
C LEU A 86 14.08 12.04 -0.45
N ASP A 87 14.51 11.84 0.80
CA ASP A 87 15.82 11.27 1.11
C ASP A 87 15.92 9.80 0.66
N ALA A 88 14.95 8.98 1.07
CA ALA A 88 14.91 7.57 0.72
C ALA A 88 14.76 7.32 -0.79
N LEU A 89 14.19 8.27 -1.55
CA LEU A 89 13.95 8.10 -2.99
C LEU A 89 15.25 7.93 -3.79
N GLY A 90 16.32 8.63 -3.42
CA GLY A 90 17.61 8.56 -4.13
C GLY A 90 17.77 9.54 -5.30
N ALA A 91 16.79 10.43 -5.55
CA ALA A 91 16.94 11.51 -6.52
C ALA A 91 18.02 12.50 -6.07
N LYS A 92 18.78 13.07 -7.02
CA LYS A 92 19.85 14.05 -6.70
C LYS A 92 19.47 15.49 -6.99
N ARG A 93 18.35 15.70 -7.69
CA ARG A 93 17.78 17.01 -7.96
C ARG A 93 16.27 17.01 -7.73
N ILE A 94 15.72 18.16 -7.37
CA ILE A 94 14.28 18.42 -7.31
C ILE A 94 13.94 19.67 -8.12
N ARG A 95 12.99 19.57 -9.05
CA ARG A 95 12.52 20.70 -9.85
C ARG A 95 11.39 21.44 -9.12
N LEU A 96 11.56 22.75 -8.89
CA LEU A 96 10.65 23.61 -8.13
C LEU A 96 10.27 24.85 -8.94
N GLN A 97 9.12 25.46 -8.62
CA GLN A 97 8.69 26.75 -9.21
C GLN A 97 8.89 27.89 -8.21
N GLY A 98 9.39 29.03 -8.67
CA GLY A 98 9.71 30.20 -7.83
C GLY A 98 8.51 31.04 -7.41
N GLY A 99 7.44 31.05 -8.21
CA GLY A 99 6.15 31.65 -7.86
C GLY A 99 6.19 33.17 -7.61
N TRP A 100 6.38 33.99 -8.66
CA TRP A 100 6.48 35.46 -8.50
C TRP A 100 5.29 36.07 -7.75
N ALA A 101 4.05 35.80 -8.18
CA ALA A 101 2.86 36.35 -7.54
C ALA A 101 2.64 35.86 -6.10
N LYS A 102 3.09 34.64 -5.77
CA LYS A 102 3.01 34.13 -4.39
C LYS A 102 4.03 34.81 -3.49
N CYS A 103 5.22 35.10 -4.02
CA CYS A 103 6.27 35.83 -3.33
C CYS A 103 5.97 37.32 -3.18
N GLU A 104 5.30 37.95 -4.14
CA GLU A 104 5.08 39.39 -4.17
C GLU A 104 3.59 39.72 -4.28
N LYS A 105 2.92 39.86 -3.12
CA LYS A 105 1.51 40.24 -3.03
C LYS A 105 1.28 41.75 -2.97
N VAL A 106 2.33 42.51 -2.64
CA VAL A 106 2.34 43.97 -2.58
C VAL A 106 3.58 44.44 -3.34
N LYS A 107 3.41 45.39 -4.26
CA LYS A 107 4.51 45.89 -5.11
C LYS A 107 5.75 46.24 -4.27
N GLY A 108 6.89 45.64 -4.62
CA GLY A 108 8.20 45.80 -3.98
C GLY A 108 8.38 45.08 -2.65
N LYS A 109 7.40 44.31 -2.15
CA LYS A 109 7.48 43.60 -0.87
C LYS A 109 7.41 42.08 -1.08
N TYR A 110 8.49 41.39 -0.73
CA TYR A 110 8.64 39.96 -0.93
C TYR A 110 8.44 39.15 0.36
N ASP A 111 7.65 38.08 0.28
CA ASP A 111 7.52 37.04 1.29
C ASP A 111 8.00 35.71 0.71
N PHE A 112 9.16 35.25 1.21
CA PHE A 112 9.81 34.02 0.80
C PHE A 112 9.65 32.88 1.81
N ALA A 113 8.84 33.05 2.87
CA ALA A 113 8.79 32.12 4.00
C ALA A 113 8.48 30.67 3.58
N TRP A 114 7.63 30.48 2.56
CA TRP A 114 7.30 29.15 2.06
C TRP A 114 8.48 28.49 1.30
N LEU A 115 9.26 29.24 0.53
CA LEU A 115 10.48 28.74 -0.12
C LEU A 115 11.61 28.52 0.90
N ASP A 116 11.67 29.33 1.95
CA ASP A 116 12.62 29.17 3.07
C ASP A 116 12.44 27.85 3.81
N ALA A 117 11.20 27.34 3.85
CA ALA A 117 10.88 26.05 4.44
C ALA A 117 11.16 24.85 3.50
N VAL A 118 11.51 25.10 2.23
CA VAL A 118 11.61 24.08 1.17
C VAL A 118 13.04 23.96 0.64
N ILE A 119 13.62 25.04 0.12
CA ILE A 119 14.90 25.03 -0.59
C ILE A 119 16.05 24.56 0.32
N PRO A 120 16.25 25.16 1.51
CA PRO A 120 17.29 24.72 2.43
C PRO A 120 17.10 23.28 2.93
N ASP A 121 15.86 22.86 3.19
CA ASP A 121 15.56 21.51 3.67
C ASP A 121 15.88 20.46 2.59
N ALA A 122 15.45 20.68 1.34
CA ALA A 122 15.77 19.81 0.21
C ALA A 122 17.29 19.67 0.00
N TYR A 123 18.00 20.81 0.00
CA TYR A 123 19.45 20.83 -0.12
C TYR A 123 20.13 20.04 1.01
N SER A 124 19.69 20.22 2.26
CA SER A 124 20.25 19.51 3.42
C SER A 124 20.04 17.98 3.39
N ARG A 125 19.05 17.51 2.63
CA ARG A 125 18.79 16.09 2.37
C ARG A 125 19.69 15.51 1.27
N GLY A 126 20.57 16.32 0.68
CA GLY A 126 21.41 15.92 -0.44
C GLY A 126 20.68 15.92 -1.78
N VAL A 127 19.56 16.65 -1.89
CA VAL A 127 18.77 16.81 -3.12
C VAL A 127 18.86 18.26 -3.57
N ASN A 128 19.59 18.52 -4.66
CA ASN A 128 19.85 19.88 -5.11
C ASN A 128 18.58 20.50 -5.73
N PRO A 129 18.13 21.66 -5.23
CA PRO A 129 17.00 22.35 -5.86
C PRO A 129 17.42 22.94 -7.20
N TRP A 130 16.62 22.67 -8.21
CA TRP A 130 16.60 23.34 -9.50
C TRP A 130 15.33 24.20 -9.54
N VAL A 131 15.48 25.52 -9.62
CA VAL A 131 14.35 26.45 -9.48
C VAL A 131 14.02 27.10 -10.82
N GLU A 132 12.77 26.95 -11.21
CA GLU A 132 12.16 27.64 -12.34
C GLU A 132 11.65 29.02 -11.92
N LEU A 133 12.00 30.05 -12.68
CA LEU A 133 11.50 31.41 -12.54
C LEU A 133 10.20 31.56 -13.35
N SER A 134 9.07 31.45 -12.66
CA SER A 134 7.70 31.52 -13.22
C SER A 134 6.70 31.82 -12.08
N TYR A 135 5.41 32.06 -12.33
CA TYR A 135 4.83 32.65 -13.55
C TYR A 135 4.69 34.18 -13.36
N GLY A 136 3.76 34.82 -14.07
CA GLY A 136 3.53 36.26 -14.02
C GLY A 136 2.91 36.75 -12.70
N ASN A 137 2.79 38.08 -12.56
CA ASN A 137 2.19 38.73 -11.40
C ASN A 137 1.19 39.83 -11.84
N PRO A 138 -0.12 39.63 -11.63
CA PRO A 138 -1.16 40.53 -12.13
C PRO A 138 -1.27 41.85 -11.36
N ILE A 139 -0.52 42.05 -10.27
CA ILE A 139 -0.46 43.35 -9.60
C ILE A 139 0.26 44.42 -10.45
N TYR A 140 1.00 43.98 -11.48
CA TYR A 140 1.64 44.84 -12.48
C TYR A 140 0.88 44.75 -13.80
N GLU A 141 0.57 45.91 -14.39
CA GLU A 141 -0.03 45.94 -15.72
C GLU A 141 0.92 45.27 -16.71
N GLY A 142 0.44 44.34 -17.52
CA GLY A 142 1.28 43.55 -18.43
C GLY A 142 2.27 42.59 -17.72
N GLY A 143 2.06 42.27 -16.44
CA GLY A 143 2.89 41.34 -15.66
C GLY A 143 2.57 39.86 -15.83
N GLY A 144 1.56 39.51 -16.62
CA GLY A 144 1.15 38.14 -16.87
C GLY A 144 0.36 37.50 -15.72
N GLU A 145 -0.11 36.27 -15.96
CA GLU A 145 -0.94 35.52 -15.02
C GLU A 145 -0.14 34.49 -14.19
N PRO A 146 -0.52 34.22 -12.93
CA PRO A 146 0.19 33.28 -12.07
C PRO A 146 -0.28 31.83 -12.29
N LYS A 147 -0.23 31.34 -13.53
CA LYS A 147 -0.76 30.02 -13.91
C LYS A 147 -0.05 29.43 -15.14
N LEU A 148 -0.28 28.14 -15.35
CA LEU A 148 0.09 27.45 -16.59
C LEU A 148 -0.46 28.21 -17.80
N ALA A 149 0.36 28.33 -18.85
CA ALA A 149 0.07 29.11 -20.05
C ALA A 149 -0.14 30.62 -19.80
N GLY A 150 0.26 31.17 -18.65
CA GLY A 150 0.31 32.61 -18.42
C GLY A 150 1.22 33.31 -19.42
N ARG A 151 0.92 34.57 -19.74
CA ARG A 151 1.80 35.38 -20.61
C ARG A 151 3.08 35.79 -19.86
N ILE A 152 4.21 35.89 -20.57
CA ILE A 152 5.40 36.54 -20.02
C ILE A 152 5.14 38.03 -19.73
N PRO A 153 5.90 38.67 -18.81
CA PRO A 153 5.84 40.11 -18.61
C PRO A 153 6.18 40.89 -19.89
N THR A 154 5.37 41.90 -20.24
CA THR A 154 5.56 42.68 -21.48
C THR A 154 5.64 44.19 -21.29
N SER A 155 5.07 44.75 -20.20
CA SER A 155 5.16 46.19 -19.96
C SER A 155 6.52 46.58 -19.37
N PRO A 156 6.98 47.83 -19.58
CA PRO A 156 8.20 48.32 -18.94
C PRO A 156 8.18 48.21 -17.41
N GLU A 157 7.04 48.54 -16.77
CA GLU A 157 6.89 48.44 -15.31
C GLU A 157 7.02 46.99 -14.85
N ALA A 158 6.33 46.06 -15.52
CA ALA A 158 6.35 44.65 -15.15
C ALA A 158 7.72 44.01 -15.37
N LEU A 159 8.44 44.37 -16.44
CA LEU A 159 9.79 43.89 -16.70
C LEU A 159 10.79 44.41 -15.67
N GLU A 160 10.66 45.65 -15.20
CA GLU A 160 11.48 46.17 -14.10
C GLU A 160 11.17 45.48 -12.78
N ALA A 161 9.89 45.22 -12.49
CA ALA A 161 9.47 44.50 -11.29
C ALA A 161 9.94 43.04 -11.31
N TRP A 162 9.86 42.38 -12.46
CA TRP A 162 10.41 41.04 -12.69
C TRP A 162 11.90 40.99 -12.37
N ASP A 163 12.70 41.92 -12.90
CA ASP A 163 14.14 41.96 -12.62
C ASP A 163 14.44 42.11 -11.12
N LYS A 164 13.67 42.94 -10.40
CA LYS A 164 13.81 43.12 -8.96
C LYS A 164 13.50 41.84 -8.20
N TRP A 165 12.44 41.12 -8.59
CA TRP A 165 12.09 39.84 -7.98
C TRP A 165 13.14 38.76 -8.28
N VAL A 166 13.58 38.63 -9.54
CA VAL A 166 14.64 37.69 -9.94
C VAL A 166 15.94 37.98 -9.17
N LYS A 167 16.31 39.26 -9.03
CA LYS A 167 17.45 39.65 -8.20
C LYS A 167 17.29 39.23 -6.74
N ALA A 168 16.10 39.43 -6.17
CA ALA A 168 15.81 39.08 -4.78
C ALA A 168 15.87 37.55 -4.53
N ILE A 169 15.21 36.74 -5.36
CA ILE A 169 15.17 35.28 -5.20
C ILE A 169 16.54 34.64 -5.44
N VAL A 170 17.29 35.09 -6.46
CA VAL A 170 18.64 34.58 -6.72
C VAL A 170 19.59 34.97 -5.58
N ASN A 171 19.59 36.22 -5.15
CA ASN A 171 20.47 36.65 -4.05
C ASN A 171 20.18 35.87 -2.75
N ARG A 172 18.90 35.52 -2.51
CA ARG A 172 18.47 34.77 -1.34
C ARG A 172 18.93 33.31 -1.36
N TYR A 173 18.85 32.64 -2.51
CA TYR A 173 19.04 31.17 -2.61
C TYR A 173 20.29 30.72 -3.37
N LYS A 174 21.14 31.64 -3.85
CA LYS A 174 22.39 31.30 -4.59
C LYS A 174 23.37 30.38 -3.85
N GLY A 175 23.22 30.19 -2.53
CA GLY A 175 24.01 29.24 -1.74
C GLY A 175 23.54 27.78 -1.88
N GLN A 176 22.28 27.56 -2.25
CA GLN A 176 21.66 26.24 -2.36
C GLN A 176 21.23 25.92 -3.80
N VAL A 177 20.96 26.95 -4.61
CA VAL A 177 20.46 26.84 -5.99
C VAL A 177 21.53 27.30 -6.95
N THR A 178 21.94 26.43 -7.86
CA THR A 178 22.90 26.73 -8.93
C THR A 178 22.31 26.57 -10.32
N GLU A 179 21.17 25.88 -10.45
CA GLU A 179 20.46 25.65 -11.71
C GLU A 179 19.17 26.48 -11.70
N TRP A 180 19.03 27.38 -12.68
CA TRP A 180 17.86 28.24 -12.85
C TRP A 180 17.21 27.98 -14.21
N GLU A 181 15.95 27.55 -14.20
CA GLU A 181 15.13 27.47 -15.42
C GLU A 181 14.35 28.77 -15.60
N ILE A 182 14.31 29.28 -16.82
CA ILE A 182 13.60 30.53 -17.12
C ILE A 182 12.30 30.15 -17.82
N TRP A 183 11.20 30.36 -17.10
CA TRP A 183 9.82 30.06 -17.49
C TRP A 183 9.49 28.58 -17.70
N ASN A 184 8.19 28.27 -17.71
CA ASN A 184 7.64 26.95 -18.04
C ASN A 184 6.78 27.05 -19.30
N GLU A 185 7.04 26.21 -20.29
CA GLU A 185 6.14 25.98 -21.43
C GLU A 185 5.64 27.29 -22.07
N PRO A 186 6.54 28.23 -22.42
CA PRO A 186 6.11 29.50 -23.02
C PRO A 186 5.39 29.29 -24.36
N ASP A 187 5.63 28.15 -25.04
CA ASP A 187 5.02 27.76 -26.31
C ASP A 187 3.52 27.43 -26.21
N ILE A 188 2.97 27.21 -25.00
CA ILE A 188 1.54 26.95 -24.84
C ILE A 188 0.72 28.23 -25.01
N ASN A 189 1.23 29.39 -24.58
CA ASN A 189 0.51 30.64 -24.76
C ASN A 189 0.68 31.13 -26.21
N PRO A 190 -0.39 31.19 -27.02
CA PRO A 190 -0.28 31.55 -28.44
C PRO A 190 0.17 33.00 -28.68
N LYS A 191 0.18 33.84 -27.64
CA LYS A 191 0.64 35.22 -27.71
C LYS A 191 2.14 35.36 -27.46
N ASN A 192 2.80 34.35 -26.91
CA ASN A 192 4.26 34.34 -26.80
C ASN A 192 4.83 33.88 -28.14
N THR A 193 5.77 34.64 -28.69
CA THR A 193 6.56 34.20 -29.85
C THR A 193 7.97 33.82 -29.42
N GLY A 194 8.65 32.97 -30.19
CA GLY A 194 9.99 32.52 -29.83
C GLY A 194 11.03 33.65 -29.78
N ASP A 195 10.88 34.68 -30.63
CA ASP A 195 11.76 35.85 -30.64
C ASP A 195 11.50 36.82 -29.47
N GLU A 196 10.23 37.05 -29.09
CA GLU A 196 9.87 37.83 -27.88
C GLU A 196 10.40 37.12 -26.62
N PHE A 197 10.23 35.79 -26.56
CA PHE A 197 10.74 35.01 -25.44
C PHE A 197 12.28 35.01 -25.38
N ALA A 198 12.98 35.05 -26.51
CA ALA A 198 14.45 35.15 -26.51
C ALA A 198 14.94 36.46 -25.87
N ASP A 199 14.29 37.60 -26.15
CA ASP A 199 14.64 38.87 -25.51
C ASP A 199 14.35 38.83 -23.99
N PHE A 200 13.22 38.25 -23.57
CA PHE A 200 12.89 38.04 -22.16
C PHE A 200 13.87 37.08 -21.44
N TYR A 201 14.25 36.00 -22.11
CA TYR A 201 15.21 35.01 -21.60
C TYR A 201 16.58 35.64 -21.38
N ILE A 202 17.11 36.36 -22.39
CA ILE A 202 18.40 37.06 -22.28
C ILE A 202 18.37 38.06 -21.12
N ARG A 203 17.29 38.85 -21.00
CA ARG A 203 17.12 39.81 -19.90
C ARG A 203 17.23 39.10 -18.55
N THR A 204 16.42 38.07 -18.34
CA THR A 204 16.36 37.31 -17.09
C THR A 204 17.69 36.63 -16.77
N ALA A 205 18.30 35.95 -17.74
CA ALA A 205 19.58 35.28 -17.57
C ALA A 205 20.70 36.25 -17.18
N ASN A 206 20.74 37.45 -17.76
CA ASN A 206 21.70 38.48 -17.37
C ASN A 206 21.49 38.99 -15.94
N VAL A 207 20.24 39.15 -15.49
CA VAL A 207 19.95 39.49 -14.08
C VAL A 207 20.46 38.40 -13.15
N VAL A 208 20.18 37.13 -13.43
CA VAL A 208 20.68 36.00 -12.63
C VAL A 208 22.21 35.97 -12.62
N ARG A 209 22.86 36.06 -13.79
CA ARG A 209 24.34 36.04 -13.92
C ARG A 209 24.99 37.18 -13.12
N SER A 210 24.35 38.35 -13.05
CA SER A 210 24.83 39.48 -12.25
C SER A 210 24.85 39.20 -10.74
N GLN A 211 23.98 38.31 -10.26
CA GLN A 211 23.89 37.92 -8.84
C GLN A 211 24.69 36.65 -8.54
N GLN A 212 24.83 35.77 -9.52
CA GLN A 212 25.51 34.48 -9.43
C GLN A 212 26.29 34.20 -10.73
N PRO A 213 27.55 34.63 -10.82
CA PRO A 213 28.36 34.49 -12.03
C PRO A 213 28.54 33.05 -12.53
N ASN A 214 28.41 32.05 -11.65
CA ASN A 214 28.54 30.63 -11.97
C ASN A 214 27.19 29.90 -12.10
N ALA A 215 26.08 30.63 -12.22
CA ALA A 215 24.76 30.04 -12.44
C ALA A 215 24.73 29.21 -13.74
N LYS A 216 23.97 28.11 -13.71
CA LYS A 216 23.65 27.30 -14.87
C LYS A 216 22.23 27.59 -15.33
N PHE A 217 22.04 27.79 -16.62
CA PHE A 217 20.80 28.23 -17.24
C PHE A 217 20.11 27.12 -18.02
N LEU A 218 18.83 26.93 -17.70
CA LEU A 218 17.96 25.97 -18.35
C LEU A 218 16.85 26.71 -19.10
N ALA A 219 16.67 26.38 -20.37
CA ALA A 219 15.65 26.94 -21.24
C ALA A 219 14.76 25.81 -21.76
N MET A 220 13.44 25.81 -21.69
CA MET A 220 12.45 26.72 -21.11
C MET A 220 11.24 25.90 -20.66
N GLY A 221 11.46 24.59 -20.45
CA GLY A 221 10.46 23.54 -20.35
C GLY A 221 9.52 23.55 -21.56
N ILE A 222 9.99 23.34 -22.79
CA ILE A 222 9.11 23.43 -23.98
C ILE A 222 8.07 22.29 -24.00
N ALA A 223 6.78 22.62 -24.12
CA ALA A 223 5.70 21.66 -23.97
C ALA A 223 5.65 20.65 -25.13
N GLY A 224 5.66 21.16 -26.36
CA GLY A 224 5.62 20.29 -27.53
C GLY A 224 7.00 19.83 -27.99
N VAL A 225 7.02 18.64 -28.60
CA VAL A 225 8.21 18.09 -29.24
C VAL A 225 7.85 17.76 -30.70
N PRO A 226 8.51 18.35 -31.72
CA PRO A 226 9.76 19.12 -31.64
C PRO A 226 9.58 20.65 -31.54
N ARG A 227 8.38 21.19 -31.77
CA ARG A 227 8.04 22.65 -31.71
C ARG A 227 9.06 23.59 -32.39
N LEU A 228 9.56 23.20 -33.56
CA LEU A 228 10.59 23.95 -34.27
C LEU A 228 10.13 25.36 -34.68
N GLU A 229 8.83 25.56 -34.85
CA GLU A 229 8.21 26.86 -35.15
C GLU A 229 8.40 27.90 -34.04
N PHE A 230 8.51 27.46 -32.78
CA PHE A 230 8.82 28.33 -31.65
C PHE A 230 10.33 28.37 -31.38
N LEU A 231 10.98 27.21 -31.45
CA LEU A 231 12.39 27.07 -31.09
C LEU A 231 13.34 27.75 -32.08
N ARG A 232 13.00 27.76 -33.38
CA ARG A 232 13.81 28.41 -34.42
C ARG A 232 13.92 29.93 -34.22
N PRO A 233 12.82 30.71 -34.14
CA PRO A 233 12.94 32.15 -33.91
C PRO A 233 13.62 32.46 -32.57
N PHE A 234 13.43 31.62 -31.54
CA PHE A 234 14.18 31.74 -30.29
C PHE A 234 15.69 31.61 -30.49
N LEU A 235 16.17 30.49 -31.04
CA LEU A 235 17.61 30.22 -31.20
C LEU A 235 18.28 31.17 -32.19
N GLU A 236 17.62 31.55 -33.29
CA GLU A 236 18.13 32.56 -34.23
C GLU A 236 18.33 33.92 -33.53
N LYS A 237 17.37 34.34 -32.70
CA LYS A 237 17.47 35.59 -31.95
C LYS A 237 18.57 35.54 -30.89
N ILE A 238 18.68 34.45 -30.14
CA ILE A 238 19.76 34.23 -29.16
C ILE A 238 21.14 34.28 -29.86
N LYS A 239 21.29 33.61 -31.01
CA LYS A 239 22.51 33.61 -31.82
C LYS A 239 22.84 35.01 -32.35
N ALA A 240 21.85 35.73 -32.90
CA ALA A 240 22.03 37.08 -33.41
C ALA A 240 22.47 38.08 -32.32
N LYS A 241 22.12 37.82 -31.06
CA LYS A 241 22.54 38.59 -29.89
C LYS A 241 23.85 38.09 -29.25
N ASN A 242 24.51 37.10 -29.86
CA ASN A 242 25.71 36.45 -29.33
C ASN A 242 25.53 35.92 -27.89
N ALA A 243 24.35 35.37 -27.61
CA ALA A 243 23.92 34.98 -26.26
C ALA A 243 23.76 33.46 -26.08
N LEU A 244 24.31 32.64 -26.98
CA LEU A 244 24.19 31.16 -26.89
C LEU A 244 24.83 30.61 -25.60
N ASP A 245 25.85 31.27 -25.05
CA ASP A 245 26.48 30.90 -23.77
C ASP A 245 25.58 31.18 -22.54
N LEU A 246 24.39 31.76 -22.72
CA LEU A 246 23.35 31.86 -21.69
C LEU A 246 22.40 30.66 -21.68
N ILE A 247 22.67 29.61 -22.46
CA ILE A 247 21.90 28.37 -22.48
C ILE A 247 22.84 27.21 -22.20
N ASP A 248 22.77 26.63 -21.00
CA ASP A 248 23.53 25.43 -20.68
C ASP A 248 22.77 24.16 -21.05
N VAL A 249 21.44 24.16 -20.89
CA VAL A 249 20.57 23.00 -21.18
C VAL A 249 19.25 23.47 -21.80
N ILE A 250 18.77 22.72 -22.79
CA ILE A 250 17.38 22.79 -23.23
C ILE A 250 16.54 21.68 -22.63
N THR A 251 15.42 22.05 -22.00
CA THR A 251 14.44 21.17 -21.35
C THR A 251 13.14 21.06 -22.17
N TYR A 252 12.54 19.86 -22.22
CA TYR A 252 11.32 19.58 -22.98
C TYR A 252 10.36 18.60 -22.28
N HIS A 253 9.05 18.68 -22.57
CA HIS A 253 7.96 17.97 -21.88
C HIS A 253 7.10 17.09 -22.82
N GLY A 254 7.73 16.21 -23.61
CA GLY A 254 7.04 15.41 -24.62
C GLY A 254 6.22 14.24 -24.05
N TYR A 255 4.92 14.43 -23.81
CA TYR A 255 3.99 13.39 -23.37
C TYR A 255 3.47 12.53 -24.54
N ALA A 256 3.65 11.21 -24.45
CA ALA A 256 3.07 10.23 -25.35
C ALA A 256 2.53 9.02 -24.57
N PRO A 257 1.38 8.43 -24.98
CA PRO A 257 0.82 7.26 -24.29
C PRO A 257 1.77 6.06 -24.32
N ASN A 258 2.49 5.85 -25.43
CA ASN A 258 3.66 4.98 -25.47
C ASN A 258 4.91 5.88 -25.39
N PRO A 259 5.72 5.83 -24.31
CA PRO A 259 6.87 6.72 -24.19
C PRO A 259 7.91 6.45 -25.30
N ASP A 260 7.98 5.21 -25.78
CA ASP A 260 8.96 4.76 -26.78
C ASP A 260 8.75 5.39 -28.17
N THR A 261 7.54 5.87 -28.48
CA THR A 261 7.26 6.53 -29.78
C THR A 261 7.71 7.99 -29.84
N SER A 262 8.19 8.55 -28.73
CA SER A 262 8.57 9.97 -28.64
C SER A 262 9.92 10.27 -29.30
N TYR A 263 10.82 9.27 -29.37
CA TYR A 263 12.23 9.49 -29.69
C TYR A 263 12.50 10.08 -31.09
N PRO A 264 11.80 9.71 -32.18
CA PRO A 264 12.07 10.31 -33.49
C PRO A 264 11.97 11.84 -33.48
N LYS A 265 10.94 12.40 -32.82
CA LYS A 265 10.75 13.84 -32.68
C LYS A 265 11.71 14.47 -31.68
N ILE A 266 12.07 13.75 -30.62
CA ILE A 266 13.09 14.19 -29.65
C ILE A 266 14.46 14.31 -30.33
N GLU A 267 14.85 13.35 -31.18
CA GLU A 267 16.13 13.39 -31.90
C GLU A 267 16.14 14.43 -33.02
N GLU A 268 15.00 14.65 -33.70
CA GLU A 268 14.82 15.79 -34.62
C GLU A 268 15.10 17.11 -33.90
N MET A 269 14.49 17.30 -32.72
CA MET A 269 14.69 18.49 -31.91
C MET A 269 16.13 18.61 -31.38
N ARG A 270 16.73 17.52 -30.89
CA ARG A 270 18.13 17.52 -30.41
C ARG A 270 19.10 17.88 -31.53
N THR A 271 18.93 17.28 -32.71
CA THR A 271 19.75 17.58 -33.90
C THR A 271 19.60 19.03 -34.31
N PHE A 272 18.38 19.57 -34.27
CA PHE A 272 18.12 20.98 -34.56
C PHE A 272 18.87 21.91 -33.59
N VAL A 273 18.80 21.67 -32.28
CA VAL A 273 19.55 22.44 -31.26
C VAL A 273 21.06 22.34 -31.45
N ALA A 274 21.57 21.13 -31.72
CA ALA A 274 23.00 20.89 -31.93
C ALA A 274 23.54 21.65 -33.16
N GLY A 275 22.69 21.98 -34.14
CA GLY A 275 23.03 22.84 -35.28
C GLY A 275 23.37 24.29 -34.90
N TYR A 276 22.95 24.75 -33.71
CA TYR A 276 23.32 26.07 -33.17
C TYR A 276 24.54 25.99 -32.25
N SER A 277 24.58 24.98 -31.38
CA SER A 277 25.72 24.72 -30.50
C SER A 277 25.68 23.29 -29.96
N THR A 278 26.78 22.55 -30.13
CA THR A 278 26.95 21.21 -29.56
C THR A 278 27.26 21.22 -28.06
N LYS A 279 27.50 22.40 -27.47
CA LYS A 279 27.72 22.57 -26.03
C LYS A 279 26.40 22.62 -25.23
N ILE A 280 25.28 22.94 -25.89
CA ILE A 280 23.97 23.00 -25.24
C ILE A 280 23.54 21.58 -24.91
N GLY A 281 23.38 21.30 -23.61
CA GLY A 281 22.86 20.03 -23.12
C GLY A 281 21.37 19.85 -23.43
N PHE A 282 20.90 18.62 -23.32
CA PHE A 282 19.50 18.26 -23.58
C PHE A 282 18.94 17.42 -22.44
N MET A 283 17.79 17.82 -21.90
CA MET A 283 17.19 17.19 -20.72
C MET A 283 15.68 17.07 -20.87
N GLN A 284 15.12 15.96 -20.44
CA GLN A 284 13.67 15.81 -20.28
C GLN A 284 13.29 16.51 -18.94
N GLY A 285 12.44 17.53 -19.02
CA GLY A 285 12.16 18.46 -17.89
C GLY A 285 10.89 18.15 -17.09
N GLU A 286 9.90 17.52 -17.71
CA GLU A 286 8.62 17.12 -17.09
C GLU A 286 7.96 15.97 -17.87
N ASN A 287 7.80 14.78 -17.26
CA ASN A 287 7.02 13.67 -17.83
C ASN A 287 6.71 12.59 -16.80
N GLY A 288 5.57 11.92 -16.99
CA GLY A 288 5.08 10.84 -16.14
C GLY A 288 3.70 10.39 -16.60
N ALA A 289 3.27 9.21 -16.14
CA ALA A 289 1.94 8.68 -16.43
C ALA A 289 0.98 8.84 -15.24
N PRO A 290 -0.33 9.04 -15.48
CA PRO A 290 -1.35 8.93 -14.43
C PRO A 290 -1.39 7.51 -13.85
N SER A 291 -2.05 7.36 -12.69
CA SER A 291 -2.15 6.08 -11.96
C SER A 291 -3.58 5.62 -11.67
N THR A 292 -4.56 6.31 -12.25
CA THR A 292 -5.98 6.03 -12.04
C THR A 292 -6.73 6.01 -13.37
N PRO A 293 -7.94 5.42 -13.42
CA PRO A 293 -8.79 5.46 -14.59
C PRO A 293 -9.05 6.88 -15.12
N SER A 294 -9.41 6.96 -16.40
CA SER A 294 -9.57 8.20 -17.17
C SER A 294 -10.64 9.15 -16.60
N ASN A 295 -11.61 8.63 -15.86
CA ASN A 295 -12.66 9.41 -15.19
C ASN A 295 -12.22 10.02 -13.85
N VAL A 296 -11.04 9.67 -13.32
CA VAL A 296 -10.51 10.17 -12.04
C VAL A 296 -9.41 11.20 -12.25
N THR A 297 -8.46 10.94 -13.14
CA THR A 297 -7.28 11.81 -13.31
C THR A 297 -7.54 12.98 -14.28
N ILE A 298 -6.81 14.08 -14.08
CA ILE A 298 -6.74 15.20 -15.01
C ILE A 298 -5.33 15.39 -15.60
N GLY A 299 -5.16 16.39 -16.47
CA GLY A 299 -3.89 16.74 -17.10
C GLY A 299 -3.53 15.89 -18.33
N ALA A 300 -2.25 15.91 -18.71
CA ALA A 300 -1.74 15.12 -19.84
C ALA A 300 -2.02 13.62 -19.67
N LEU A 301 -2.29 12.92 -20.77
CA LEU A 301 -2.59 11.47 -20.83
C LEU A 301 -3.90 11.03 -20.12
N ARG A 302 -4.75 11.95 -19.67
CA ARG A 302 -6.01 11.64 -18.96
C ARG A 302 -7.04 10.85 -19.76
N GLN A 303 -6.96 10.86 -21.09
CA GLN A 303 -7.91 10.20 -21.98
C GLN A 303 -7.78 8.67 -22.00
N TYR A 304 -6.84 8.12 -21.23
CA TYR A 304 -6.56 6.70 -21.17
C TYR A 304 -6.76 6.19 -19.74
N ASP A 305 -7.17 4.93 -19.60
CA ASP A 305 -7.22 4.29 -18.29
C ASP A 305 -5.81 3.87 -17.86
N TRP A 306 -5.48 4.20 -16.62
CA TRP A 306 -4.22 3.88 -15.96
C TRP A 306 -4.44 3.20 -14.61
N THR A 307 -3.39 2.58 -14.13
CA THR A 307 -3.26 2.01 -12.78
C THR A 307 -1.87 2.36 -12.25
N GLU A 308 -1.60 2.05 -10.99
CA GLU A 308 -0.24 2.18 -10.44
C GLU A 308 0.78 1.27 -11.14
N LEU A 309 0.34 0.14 -11.71
CA LEU A 309 1.24 -0.75 -12.45
C LEU A 309 1.58 -0.15 -13.81
N SER A 310 0.58 0.26 -14.60
CA SER A 310 0.85 0.89 -15.90
C SER A 310 1.59 2.22 -15.76
N GLN A 311 1.39 2.97 -14.68
CA GLN A 311 2.23 4.11 -14.29
C GLN A 311 3.70 3.69 -14.12
N ALA A 312 3.98 2.73 -13.22
CA ALA A 312 5.35 2.30 -12.92
C ALA A 312 6.07 1.78 -14.18
N LYS A 313 5.38 0.99 -15.01
CA LYS A 313 5.91 0.52 -16.30
C LYS A 313 6.25 1.69 -17.22
N TRP A 314 5.33 2.65 -17.37
CA TRP A 314 5.52 3.82 -18.24
C TRP A 314 6.71 4.67 -17.76
N ASP A 315 6.79 4.96 -16.47
CA ASP A 315 7.83 5.79 -15.86
C ASP A 315 9.21 5.14 -16.06
N LEU A 316 9.33 3.83 -15.82
CA LEU A 316 10.57 3.09 -16.04
C LEU A 316 11.03 3.16 -17.51
N ARG A 317 10.12 2.93 -18.47
CA ARG A 317 10.44 2.98 -19.90
C ARG A 317 10.92 4.36 -20.32
N ARG A 318 10.27 5.42 -19.81
CA ARG A 318 10.68 6.81 -20.06
C ARG A 318 12.08 7.06 -19.50
N MET A 319 12.28 6.79 -18.21
CA MET A 319 13.54 7.04 -17.50
C MET A 319 14.73 6.31 -18.16
N LEU A 320 14.59 5.01 -18.42
CA LEU A 320 15.70 4.21 -18.97
C LEU A 320 15.87 4.38 -20.47
N GLY A 321 14.81 4.73 -21.21
CA GLY A 321 14.94 5.06 -22.62
C GLY A 321 15.64 6.41 -22.85
N ASP A 322 15.40 7.40 -21.97
CA ASP A 322 16.14 8.67 -21.96
C ASP A 322 17.61 8.43 -21.57
N HIS A 323 17.84 7.72 -20.45
CA HIS A 323 19.18 7.45 -19.94
C HIS A 323 20.04 6.63 -20.91
N GLY A 324 19.46 5.61 -21.55
CA GLY A 324 20.13 4.83 -22.60
C GLY A 324 20.54 5.64 -23.84
N ARG A 325 19.96 6.84 -24.02
CA ARG A 325 20.29 7.80 -25.09
C ARG A 325 21.09 9.01 -24.61
N GLY A 326 21.59 8.98 -23.37
CA GLY A 326 22.37 10.06 -22.77
C GLY A 326 21.55 11.30 -22.41
N ILE A 327 20.24 11.17 -22.23
CA ILE A 327 19.35 12.26 -21.82
C ILE A 327 19.15 12.18 -20.30
N ALA A 328 19.27 13.31 -19.60
CA ALA A 328 18.86 13.42 -18.20
C ALA A 328 17.34 13.51 -18.08
N THR A 329 16.76 12.92 -17.03
CA THR A 329 15.29 12.84 -16.84
C THR A 329 14.88 13.50 -15.53
N ASN A 330 13.80 14.28 -15.57
CA ASN A 330 13.04 14.71 -14.41
C ASN A 330 11.69 13.97 -14.40
N LEU A 331 11.54 13.05 -13.44
CA LEU A 331 10.32 12.28 -13.27
C LEU A 331 9.22 13.18 -12.66
N PHE A 332 8.13 13.38 -13.39
CA PHE A 332 6.99 14.18 -12.95
C PHE A 332 5.89 13.27 -12.39
N THR A 333 5.59 13.28 -11.09
CA THR A 333 6.11 14.17 -10.02
C THR A 333 6.12 13.42 -8.68
N ILE A 334 6.64 14.01 -7.59
CA ILE A 334 6.78 13.31 -6.32
C ILE A 334 5.44 12.92 -5.68
N SER A 335 4.41 13.77 -5.76
CA SER A 335 3.10 13.56 -5.13
C SER A 335 1.96 13.94 -6.05
N ASP A 336 0.79 13.32 -5.86
CA ASP A 336 -0.42 13.71 -6.61
C ASP A 336 -0.77 15.18 -6.38
N ILE A 337 -1.23 15.84 -7.44
CA ILE A 337 -1.42 17.30 -7.48
C ILE A 337 -2.92 17.60 -7.42
N HIS A 338 -3.34 18.46 -6.47
CA HIS A 338 -4.73 18.83 -6.25
C HIS A 338 -5.04 20.22 -6.81
N TYR A 339 -5.71 20.28 -7.95
CA TYR A 339 -6.11 21.54 -8.58
C TYR A 339 -7.45 22.04 -8.05
N ALA A 340 -7.53 23.35 -7.79
CA ALA A 340 -8.71 23.98 -7.20
C ALA A 340 -9.74 24.39 -8.27
N ALA A 341 -10.93 24.78 -7.81
CA ALA A 341 -11.94 25.39 -8.69
C ALA A 341 -11.49 26.80 -9.13
N GLY A 342 -11.61 27.11 -10.42
CA GLY A 342 -11.18 28.40 -11.01
C GLY A 342 -9.80 28.37 -11.68
N ASP A 343 -9.09 27.24 -11.58
CA ASP A 343 -7.87 26.98 -12.34
C ASP A 343 -8.17 26.57 -13.79
N HIS A 344 -7.11 26.43 -14.61
CA HIS A 344 -7.22 25.94 -15.99
C HIS A 344 -7.71 24.47 -16.07
N MET A 345 -7.69 23.74 -14.95
CA MET A 345 -8.33 22.43 -14.74
C MET A 345 -8.67 22.25 -13.26
N THR A 346 -9.62 21.38 -12.91
CA THR A 346 -10.01 21.09 -11.51
C THR A 346 -10.04 19.59 -11.28
N GLY A 347 -9.55 19.13 -10.11
CA GLY A 347 -9.47 17.72 -9.75
C GLY A 347 -8.04 17.29 -9.39
N VAL A 348 -7.80 15.98 -9.40
CA VAL A 348 -6.50 15.40 -9.00
C VAL A 348 -5.74 14.90 -10.22
N ASN A 349 -4.51 15.39 -10.42
CA ASN A 349 -3.59 14.82 -11.42
C ASN A 349 -2.80 13.71 -10.74
N THR A 350 -3.07 12.46 -11.12
CA THR A 350 -2.60 11.28 -10.40
C THR A 350 -1.23 10.77 -10.86
N LYS A 351 -0.40 11.65 -11.44
CA LYS A 351 0.98 11.36 -11.87
C LYS A 351 1.99 11.28 -10.72
N GLY A 352 1.59 11.64 -9.50
CA GLY A 352 2.44 11.52 -8.34
C GLY A 352 2.90 10.08 -8.13
N ILE A 353 4.18 9.87 -7.78
CA ILE A 353 4.66 8.57 -7.33
C ILE A 353 4.28 8.29 -5.86
N LEU A 354 3.81 9.31 -5.13
CA LEU A 354 3.14 9.19 -3.83
C LEU A 354 1.64 9.53 -3.97
N LYS A 355 0.79 8.69 -3.38
CA LYS A 355 -0.65 8.93 -3.29
C LYS A 355 -0.93 9.93 -2.16
N THR A 356 -1.80 10.90 -2.42
CA THR A 356 -2.18 11.92 -1.44
C THR A 356 -3.65 11.83 -1.05
N ASN A 357 -3.94 12.24 0.19
CA ASN A 357 -5.28 12.53 0.66
C ASN A 357 -5.79 13.86 0.06
N PRO A 358 -7.10 14.18 0.12
CA PRO A 358 -7.64 15.46 -0.34
C PRO A 358 -7.02 16.70 0.33
N ASP A 359 -6.46 16.56 1.54
CA ASP A 359 -5.76 17.62 2.26
C ASP A 359 -4.26 17.74 1.86
N LYS A 360 -3.84 17.00 0.82
CA LYS A 360 -2.47 16.89 0.28
C LYS A 360 -1.49 16.12 1.18
N THR A 361 -1.92 15.59 2.33
CA THR A 361 -1.07 14.71 3.15
C THR A 361 -0.79 13.40 2.41
N ILE A 362 0.40 12.81 2.62
CA ILE A 362 0.76 11.55 1.95
C ILE A 362 0.03 10.38 2.60
N GLU A 363 -0.78 9.66 1.80
CA GLU A 363 -1.44 8.42 2.22
C GLU A 363 -0.42 7.27 2.21
N ARG A 364 0.26 7.06 1.07
CA ARG A 364 1.27 6.00 0.89
C ARG A 364 2.11 6.20 -0.38
N PRO A 365 3.29 5.54 -0.49
CA PRO A 365 3.97 5.36 -1.77
C PRO A 365 3.16 4.50 -2.75
N LYS A 366 3.30 4.78 -4.05
CA LYS A 366 2.79 3.93 -5.15
C LYS A 366 3.88 2.99 -5.65
N LEU A 367 3.51 2.05 -6.53
CA LEU A 367 4.48 1.16 -7.20
C LEU A 367 5.60 1.93 -7.92
N ALA A 368 5.25 3.04 -8.58
CA ALA A 368 6.21 3.89 -9.29
C ALA A 368 7.30 4.47 -8.36
N TYR A 369 7.01 4.73 -7.09
CA TYR A 369 8.02 5.19 -6.12
C TYR A 369 9.11 4.13 -5.90
N LYS A 370 8.70 2.86 -5.73
CA LYS A 370 9.65 1.75 -5.57
C LYS A 370 10.44 1.48 -6.84
N ALA A 371 9.78 1.51 -7.99
CA ALA A 371 10.44 1.37 -9.28
C ALA A 371 11.50 2.46 -9.51
N ALA A 372 11.18 3.72 -9.21
CA ALA A 372 12.11 4.84 -9.29
C ALA A 372 13.29 4.66 -8.31
N GLN A 373 13.05 4.22 -7.07
CA GLN A 373 14.12 3.92 -6.11
C GLN A 373 15.14 2.92 -6.66
N HIS A 374 14.69 1.83 -7.30
CA HIS A 374 15.60 0.83 -7.89
C HIS A 374 16.46 1.45 -9.00
N VAL A 375 15.85 2.24 -9.90
CA VAL A 375 16.60 2.90 -10.98
C VAL A 375 17.61 3.90 -10.42
N PHE A 376 17.18 4.78 -9.51
CA PHE A 376 18.07 5.78 -8.92
C PHE A 376 19.23 5.13 -8.14
N SER A 377 18.97 3.98 -7.52
CA SER A 377 19.97 3.24 -6.76
C SER A 377 20.94 2.44 -7.63
N ILE A 378 20.56 2.04 -8.85
CA ILE A 378 21.44 1.26 -9.74
C ILE A 378 22.20 2.19 -10.68
N PHE A 379 21.51 3.16 -11.28
CA PHE A 379 22.01 4.00 -12.37
C PHE A 379 22.48 5.37 -11.87
N ASP A 380 23.43 5.40 -10.95
CA ASP A 380 24.05 6.66 -10.52
C ASP A 380 25.17 7.12 -11.48
N SER A 381 25.97 8.11 -11.08
CA SER A 381 27.08 8.61 -11.88
C SER A 381 28.17 7.58 -12.21
N GLU A 382 28.20 6.44 -11.51
CA GLU A 382 29.12 5.34 -11.78
C GLU A 382 28.62 4.43 -12.90
N MET A 383 27.35 4.50 -13.29
CA MET A 383 26.84 3.76 -14.46
C MET A 383 26.81 4.64 -15.70
N GLU A 384 27.57 4.25 -16.71
CA GLU A 384 27.67 4.97 -17.98
C GLU A 384 26.93 4.21 -19.09
N ALA A 385 26.03 4.89 -19.80
CA ALA A 385 25.38 4.33 -20.98
C ALA A 385 26.37 4.24 -22.15
N LEU A 386 26.44 3.08 -22.79
CA LEU A 386 27.29 2.83 -23.96
C LEU A 386 26.52 3.13 -25.24
N THR A 387 26.34 4.42 -25.55
CA THR A 387 25.47 4.89 -26.64
C THR A 387 25.87 4.43 -28.05
N THR A 388 27.12 3.99 -28.24
CA THR A 388 27.62 3.43 -29.51
C THR A 388 27.60 1.90 -29.57
N GLN A 389 27.34 1.23 -28.43
CA GLN A 389 27.26 -0.21 -28.35
C GLN A 389 25.80 -0.66 -28.21
N ILE A 390 25.22 -1.11 -29.32
CA ILE A 390 23.82 -1.54 -29.36
C ILE A 390 23.77 -3.07 -29.18
N PRO A 391 23.20 -3.60 -28.09
CA PRO A 391 22.96 -5.03 -27.96
C PRO A 391 22.04 -5.55 -29.06
N LYS A 392 22.29 -6.77 -29.53
CA LYS A 392 21.43 -7.43 -30.51
C LYS A 392 20.37 -8.25 -29.80
N THR A 393 19.14 -8.21 -30.28
CA THR A 393 18.03 -9.07 -29.85
C THR A 393 17.43 -9.80 -31.04
N ASP A 394 16.81 -10.97 -30.83
CA ASP A 394 16.10 -11.74 -31.85
C ASP A 394 14.60 -11.42 -31.94
N GLN A 395 14.10 -10.51 -31.11
CA GLN A 395 12.72 -10.06 -31.13
C GLN A 395 12.61 -8.66 -31.76
N GLU A 396 11.59 -8.46 -32.59
CA GLU A 396 11.17 -7.13 -33.03
C GLU A 396 10.54 -6.34 -31.89
N ASN A 397 10.52 -5.00 -32.01
CA ASN A 397 9.90 -4.09 -31.04
C ASN A 397 10.40 -4.28 -29.61
N GLN A 398 11.73 -4.34 -29.46
CA GLN A 398 12.39 -4.27 -28.16
C GLN A 398 13.34 -3.09 -28.09
N SER A 399 13.31 -2.41 -26.94
CA SER A 399 14.33 -1.42 -26.58
C SER A 399 15.39 -2.12 -25.75
N VAL A 400 16.66 -1.99 -26.14
CA VAL A 400 17.79 -2.61 -25.44
C VAL A 400 18.96 -1.63 -25.37
N PHE A 401 19.49 -1.42 -24.16
CA PHE A 401 20.59 -0.49 -23.91
C PHE A 401 21.68 -1.17 -23.08
N ALA A 402 22.94 -0.92 -23.41
CA ALA A 402 24.09 -1.39 -22.66
C ALA A 402 24.67 -0.28 -21.78
N TYR A 403 25.17 -0.66 -20.62
CA TYR A 403 25.82 0.21 -19.65
C TYR A 403 27.07 -0.44 -19.11
N LYS A 404 28.00 0.39 -18.63
CA LYS A 404 29.23 -0.02 -17.97
C LYS A 404 29.40 0.73 -16.66
N GLN A 405 29.71 -0.01 -15.59
CA GLN A 405 30.10 0.59 -14.33
C GLN A 405 31.54 1.12 -14.42
N LYS A 406 31.74 2.39 -14.10
CA LYS A 406 33.03 3.06 -14.00
C LYS A 406 33.91 2.38 -12.95
N GLY A 407 35.22 2.39 -13.19
CA GLY A 407 36.21 1.72 -12.34
C GLY A 407 36.22 0.19 -12.48
N SER A 408 35.11 -0.49 -12.19
CA SER A 408 35.04 -1.97 -12.20
C SER A 408 34.92 -2.58 -13.60
N GLY A 409 34.34 -1.83 -14.55
CA GLY A 409 34.07 -2.29 -15.91
C GLY A 409 32.95 -3.33 -16.03
N LYS A 410 32.18 -3.57 -14.96
CA LYS A 410 31.03 -4.48 -14.97
C LYS A 410 29.95 -3.99 -15.92
N MET A 411 29.25 -4.93 -16.54
CA MET A 411 28.26 -4.62 -17.57
C MET A 411 26.82 -4.72 -17.03
N ALA A 412 25.95 -3.92 -17.62
CA ALA A 412 24.51 -3.97 -17.40
C ALA A 412 23.79 -3.81 -18.74
N VAL A 413 22.63 -4.45 -18.89
CA VAL A 413 21.78 -4.34 -20.07
C VAL A 413 20.34 -4.20 -19.62
N THR A 414 19.68 -3.12 -19.99
CA THR A 414 18.23 -2.96 -19.79
C THR A 414 17.47 -3.37 -21.05
N MET A 415 16.32 -4.02 -20.90
CA MET A 415 15.49 -4.45 -22.03
C MET A 415 14.00 -4.46 -21.71
N TRP A 416 13.17 -4.16 -22.70
CA TRP A 416 11.71 -4.28 -22.64
C TRP A 416 11.08 -4.34 -24.03
N CYS A 417 9.87 -4.88 -24.11
CA CYS A 417 9.02 -4.81 -25.29
C CYS A 417 8.36 -3.42 -25.39
N ASN A 418 8.51 -2.76 -26.55
CA ASN A 418 8.11 -1.38 -26.78
C ASN A 418 6.98 -1.20 -27.83
N GLU A 419 6.36 -2.30 -28.26
CA GLU A 419 5.31 -2.35 -29.29
C GLU A 419 4.05 -1.52 -28.98
N ALA A 420 3.72 -1.32 -27.70
CA ALA A 420 2.49 -0.66 -27.29
C ALA A 420 2.64 0.12 -25.98
N ARG A 421 1.62 0.93 -25.67
CA ARG A 421 1.41 1.52 -24.35
C ARG A 421 1.47 0.40 -23.28
N PRO A 422 2.12 0.63 -22.13
CA PRO A 422 2.16 -0.35 -21.06
C PRO A 422 0.76 -0.89 -20.71
N ALA A 423 0.62 -2.21 -20.73
CA ALA A 423 -0.63 -2.90 -20.46
C ALA A 423 -0.70 -3.34 -19.00
N GLU A 424 -1.91 -3.51 -18.47
CA GLU A 424 -2.10 -4.10 -17.14
C GLU A 424 -1.59 -5.53 -17.07
N THR A 425 -1.87 -6.32 -18.12
CA THR A 425 -1.39 -7.69 -18.30
C THR A 425 -0.53 -7.77 -19.55
N TYR A 426 0.63 -8.42 -19.43
CA TYR A 426 1.51 -8.67 -20.57
C TYR A 426 2.21 -10.00 -20.40
N THR A 427 2.23 -10.82 -21.46
CA THR A 427 2.97 -12.08 -21.49
C THR A 427 4.40 -11.79 -21.92
N PRO A 428 5.43 -11.98 -21.06
CA PRO A 428 6.81 -11.71 -21.43
C PRO A 428 7.24 -12.52 -22.65
N LYS A 429 7.98 -11.89 -23.57
CA LYS A 429 8.57 -12.57 -24.72
C LYS A 429 9.89 -13.21 -24.31
N SER A 430 10.07 -14.49 -24.63
CA SER A 430 11.36 -15.16 -24.45
C SER A 430 12.34 -14.69 -25.52
N SER A 431 13.41 -14.01 -25.11
CA SER A 431 14.36 -13.33 -26.01
C SER A 431 15.78 -13.86 -25.88
N LYS A 432 16.53 -13.71 -26.98
CA LYS A 432 17.97 -13.91 -27.04
C LYS A 432 18.66 -12.55 -27.21
N ILE A 433 19.54 -12.21 -26.27
CA ILE A 433 20.28 -10.94 -26.25
C ILE A 433 21.78 -11.21 -26.36
N THR A 434 22.45 -10.52 -27.29
CA THR A 434 23.91 -10.58 -27.46
C THR A 434 24.54 -9.21 -27.24
N VAL A 435 25.55 -9.14 -26.37
CA VAL A 435 26.27 -7.91 -26.02
C VAL A 435 27.75 -8.21 -25.80
N ASN A 436 28.65 -7.32 -26.24
CA ASN A 436 30.07 -7.41 -25.87
C ASN A 436 30.29 -6.91 -24.45
N GLY A 437 31.14 -7.57 -23.67
CA GLY A 437 31.37 -7.14 -22.30
C GLY A 437 32.02 -8.18 -21.42
N ALA A 438 31.82 -8.05 -20.11
CA ALA A 438 32.31 -9.00 -19.12
C ALA A 438 31.21 -9.27 -18.08
N PHE A 439 30.76 -10.52 -18.03
CA PHE A 439 29.91 -11.07 -16.97
C PHE A 439 30.59 -12.30 -16.37
N LYS A 440 30.52 -12.43 -15.04
CA LYS A 440 30.97 -13.57 -14.25
C LYS A 440 29.76 -14.27 -13.63
N GLU A 441 28.96 -13.55 -12.86
CA GLU A 441 27.72 -14.02 -12.24
C GLU A 441 26.55 -13.12 -12.69
N PRO A 442 26.05 -13.29 -13.92
CA PRO A 442 24.96 -12.48 -14.41
C PRO A 442 23.65 -12.82 -13.70
N VAL A 443 22.91 -11.78 -13.33
CA VAL A 443 21.60 -11.87 -12.68
C VAL A 443 20.56 -11.11 -13.50
N TYR A 444 19.32 -11.55 -13.39
CA TYR A 444 18.14 -10.87 -13.91
C TYR A 444 17.48 -10.06 -12.80
N VAL A 445 17.14 -8.82 -13.06
CA VAL A 445 16.49 -7.92 -12.10
C VAL A 445 15.18 -7.41 -12.68
N ASP A 446 14.10 -7.65 -11.94
CA ASP A 446 12.82 -7.01 -12.20
C ASP A 446 12.82 -5.62 -11.54
N LEU A 447 12.77 -4.56 -12.34
CA LEU A 447 12.94 -3.19 -11.81
C LEU A 447 11.69 -2.62 -11.12
N ILE A 448 10.51 -3.24 -11.28
CA ILE A 448 9.30 -2.83 -10.54
C ILE A 448 9.37 -3.36 -9.11
N SER A 449 9.57 -4.67 -8.97
CA SER A 449 9.64 -5.35 -7.68
C SER A 449 10.99 -5.20 -6.98
N GLY A 450 12.05 -4.92 -7.74
CA GLY A 450 13.43 -4.93 -7.27
C GLY A 450 14.01 -6.32 -7.09
N LYS A 451 13.25 -7.39 -7.35
CA LYS A 451 13.69 -8.77 -7.15
C LYS A 451 14.80 -9.15 -8.13
N VAL A 452 15.74 -9.93 -7.63
CA VAL A 452 16.93 -10.38 -8.34
C VAL A 452 16.94 -11.88 -8.42
N TYR A 453 17.25 -12.41 -9.60
CA TYR A 453 17.21 -13.82 -9.91
C TYR A 453 18.52 -14.27 -10.53
N GLU A 454 19.00 -15.46 -10.17
CA GLU A 454 20.10 -16.12 -10.88
C GLU A 454 19.66 -16.45 -12.32
N ILE A 455 20.46 -16.06 -13.31
CA ILE A 455 20.27 -16.55 -14.68
C ILE A 455 20.92 -17.93 -14.77
N PRO A 456 20.15 -19.01 -15.08
CA PRO A 456 20.71 -20.35 -15.15
C PRO A 456 21.89 -20.42 -16.12
N LYS A 457 22.90 -21.22 -15.79
CA LYS A 457 24.12 -21.29 -16.62
C LYS A 457 23.84 -21.75 -18.06
N ALA A 458 22.82 -22.58 -18.27
CA ALA A 458 22.35 -23.00 -19.60
C ALA A 458 21.79 -21.84 -20.44
N ASN A 459 21.34 -20.76 -19.81
CA ASN A 459 20.73 -19.61 -20.46
C ASN A 459 21.76 -18.57 -20.89
N TRP A 460 23.07 -18.77 -20.68
CA TRP A 460 24.06 -17.84 -21.22
C TRP A 460 25.41 -18.47 -21.54
N LYS A 461 26.04 -17.99 -22.61
CA LYS A 461 27.38 -18.41 -23.04
C LYS A 461 28.24 -17.21 -23.46
N LYS A 462 29.56 -17.43 -23.46
CA LYS A 462 30.57 -16.45 -23.88
C LYS A 462 31.33 -17.00 -25.09
N GLU A 463 31.46 -16.18 -26.13
CA GLU A 463 32.27 -16.45 -27.32
C GLU A 463 33.13 -15.21 -27.62
N GLY A 464 34.45 -15.30 -27.38
CA GLY A 464 35.33 -14.14 -27.44
C GLY A 464 34.90 -13.05 -26.44
N ALA A 465 34.63 -11.83 -26.93
CA ALA A 465 34.11 -10.73 -26.12
C ALA A 465 32.58 -10.70 -26.01
N ALA A 466 31.87 -11.51 -26.81
CA ALA A 466 30.41 -11.51 -26.88
C ALA A 466 29.81 -12.46 -25.83
N PHE A 467 28.80 -11.97 -25.12
CA PHE A 467 27.94 -12.74 -24.24
C PHE A 467 26.57 -12.86 -24.87
N THR A 468 26.04 -14.07 -24.95
CA THR A 468 24.69 -14.35 -25.44
C THR A 468 23.87 -14.92 -24.31
N PHE A 469 22.75 -14.27 -24.00
CA PHE A 469 21.73 -14.70 -23.05
C PHE A 469 20.52 -15.20 -23.85
N SER A 470 20.03 -16.39 -23.56
CA SER A 470 18.92 -17.04 -24.29
C SER A 470 17.80 -17.40 -23.32
N GLY A 471 16.56 -17.35 -23.79
CA GLY A 471 15.40 -17.69 -22.96
C GLY A 471 15.14 -16.67 -21.86
N ILE A 472 15.51 -15.41 -22.08
CA ILE A 472 15.29 -14.34 -21.11
C ILE A 472 13.86 -13.83 -21.27
N PRO A 473 13.01 -13.86 -20.23
CA PRO A 473 11.67 -13.29 -20.32
C PRO A 473 11.75 -11.77 -20.28
N VAL A 474 11.32 -11.13 -21.36
CA VAL A 474 11.29 -9.67 -21.52
C VAL A 474 9.83 -9.20 -21.49
N PRO A 475 9.40 -8.51 -20.42
CA PRO A 475 8.06 -7.96 -20.33
C PRO A 475 7.97 -6.60 -21.05
N ASP A 476 6.81 -5.98 -20.96
CA ASP A 476 6.51 -4.64 -21.46
C ASP A 476 6.94 -3.55 -20.46
N TYR A 477 8.02 -3.78 -19.72
CA TYR A 477 8.69 -2.78 -18.89
C TYR A 477 10.15 -3.15 -18.69
N PRO A 478 11.02 -2.20 -18.34
CA PRO A 478 12.44 -2.46 -18.25
C PRO A 478 12.78 -3.52 -17.19
N VAL A 479 13.51 -4.53 -17.64
CA VAL A 479 14.22 -5.48 -16.79
C VAL A 479 15.71 -5.36 -17.06
N LEU A 480 16.54 -5.82 -16.13
CA LEU A 480 17.98 -5.62 -16.17
C LEU A 480 18.73 -6.96 -16.11
N ILE A 481 19.68 -7.17 -17.02
CA ILE A 481 20.74 -8.16 -16.87
C ILE A 481 22.00 -7.45 -16.42
N THR A 482 22.59 -7.83 -15.29
CA THR A 482 23.86 -7.25 -14.84
C THR A 482 24.68 -8.25 -14.04
N GLU A 483 25.94 -7.93 -13.79
CA GLU A 483 26.76 -8.63 -12.81
C GLU A 483 26.15 -8.51 -11.40
N LYS A 484 26.04 -9.63 -10.67
CA LYS A 484 25.48 -9.68 -9.31
C LYS A 484 26.09 -8.63 -8.37
N SER A 485 27.38 -8.38 -8.51
CA SER A 485 28.15 -7.43 -7.69
C SER A 485 28.05 -5.97 -8.14
N THR A 486 27.21 -5.62 -9.12
CA THR A 486 27.00 -4.23 -9.56
C THR A 486 26.29 -3.39 -8.49
N PHE A 487 25.43 -4.00 -7.69
CA PHE A 487 24.71 -3.37 -6.58
C PHE A 487 24.75 -4.27 -5.35
N THR A 488 24.33 -3.75 -4.20
CA THR A 488 24.16 -4.56 -2.98
C THR A 488 22.83 -5.29 -3.03
N LEU A 489 22.85 -6.61 -2.83
CA LEU A 489 21.64 -7.41 -2.67
C LEU A 489 21.10 -7.26 -1.24
N LEU A 490 19.82 -6.95 -1.13
CA LEU A 490 19.00 -7.32 0.01
C LEU A 490 18.57 -8.77 -0.23
N THR A 491 19.24 -9.72 0.38
CA THR A 491 18.63 -11.03 0.58
C THR A 491 17.35 -10.82 1.41
N SER A 492 16.36 -11.70 1.30
CA SER A 492 15.09 -11.57 2.01
C SER A 492 15.31 -11.13 3.47
N SER A 493 14.93 -9.88 3.76
CA SER A 493 15.13 -9.17 5.03
C SER A 493 16.58 -9.07 5.48
N ILE A 494 16.88 -8.37 6.57
CA ILE A 494 18.06 -8.74 7.35
C ILE A 494 17.98 -10.25 7.53
N ASP A 495 18.88 -11.00 6.86
CA ASP A 495 19.13 -12.40 7.19
C ASP A 495 19.15 -12.42 8.71
N THR A 496 18.30 -13.25 9.29
CA THR A 496 18.38 -13.58 10.70
C THR A 496 19.88 -13.75 11.01
N PRO A 497 20.54 -12.87 11.76
CA PRO A 497 21.96 -12.57 11.57
C PRO A 497 22.81 -13.82 11.76
N ASP A 498 23.23 -14.51 10.70
CA ASP A 498 23.81 -15.88 10.78
C ASP A 498 23.13 -16.80 11.83
N PHE A 499 21.85 -16.59 12.14
CA PHE A 499 21.14 -17.43 13.10
C PHE A 499 20.87 -18.75 12.40
N LYS A 500 21.41 -19.85 12.94
CA LYS A 500 21.29 -21.16 12.34
C LYS A 500 19.83 -21.57 12.26
N TYR A 501 19.32 -21.81 11.05
CA TYR A 501 17.96 -22.32 10.84
C TYR A 501 17.82 -23.72 11.46
N LEU A 502 16.79 -23.89 12.29
CA LEU A 502 16.50 -25.14 13.00
C LEU A 502 15.29 -25.89 12.43
N GLY A 503 14.41 -25.20 11.69
CA GLY A 503 13.18 -25.77 11.14
C GLY A 503 12.02 -24.79 11.22
N LYS A 504 10.79 -25.31 11.17
CA LYS A 504 9.56 -24.53 11.38
C LYS A 504 8.82 -24.97 12.62
N VAL A 505 8.02 -24.09 13.20
CA VAL A 505 7.01 -24.43 14.19
C VAL A 505 6.15 -25.57 13.63
N GLU A 506 6.06 -26.67 14.37
CA GLU A 506 5.24 -27.82 14.01
C GLU A 506 3.76 -27.48 14.22
N PRO A 507 2.93 -27.52 13.16
CA PRO A 507 1.50 -27.29 13.30
C PRO A 507 0.82 -28.32 14.19
N LYS A 508 -0.06 -27.86 15.07
CA LYS A 508 -0.91 -28.73 15.89
C LYS A 508 -2.34 -28.79 15.36
N HIS A 509 -2.92 -29.98 15.35
CA HIS A 509 -4.35 -30.12 15.15
C HIS A 509 -5.09 -29.64 16.42
N ALA A 510 -6.32 -29.16 16.29
CA ALA A 510 -7.14 -28.74 17.42
C ALA A 510 -7.40 -29.87 18.43
N LEU A 511 -7.28 -31.13 18.02
CA LEU A 511 -7.37 -32.32 18.88
C LEU A 511 -6.14 -32.49 19.79
N ASP A 512 -4.99 -31.96 19.37
CA ASP A 512 -3.73 -32.04 20.12
C ASP A 512 -3.57 -30.86 21.10
N ILE A 513 -4.49 -29.90 21.06
CA ILE A 513 -4.54 -28.72 21.92
C ILE A 513 -5.66 -28.90 22.93
N LYS A 514 -5.29 -28.93 24.22
CA LYS A 514 -6.25 -29.09 25.32
C LYS A 514 -7.16 -27.88 25.47
N SER A 515 -6.59 -26.68 25.55
CA SER A 515 -7.33 -25.40 25.49
C SER A 515 -6.43 -24.26 25.03
N SER A 516 -7.01 -23.21 24.48
CA SER A 516 -6.33 -21.98 24.07
C SER A 516 -7.30 -20.79 24.08
N ASN A 517 -6.76 -19.58 23.90
CA ASN A 517 -7.55 -18.34 23.82
C ASN A 517 -8.05 -18.05 22.40
N TRP A 518 -7.91 -19.00 21.48
CA TRP A 518 -8.04 -18.77 20.05
C TRP A 518 -9.34 -19.32 19.48
N SER A 519 -10.08 -18.42 18.85
CA SER A 519 -11.27 -18.72 18.08
C SER A 519 -11.12 -18.26 16.64
N VAL A 520 -11.88 -18.85 15.73
CA VAL A 520 -12.00 -18.38 14.35
C VAL A 520 -13.47 -18.18 14.00
N GLY A 521 -13.75 -17.13 13.24
CA GLY A 521 -15.04 -16.89 12.64
C GLY A 521 -15.33 -17.94 11.57
N ALA A 522 -16.53 -18.49 11.62
CA ALA A 522 -17.10 -19.41 10.65
C ALA A 522 -18.53 -18.94 10.32
N GLU A 523 -18.75 -17.62 10.29
CA GLU A 523 -20.07 -17.02 10.12
C GLU A 523 -20.54 -17.02 8.66
N MET A 524 -21.74 -16.48 8.42
CA MET A 524 -22.36 -16.23 7.10
C MET A 524 -22.82 -17.46 6.31
N MET A 525 -22.65 -18.66 6.88
CA MET A 525 -23.21 -19.89 6.32
C MET A 525 -24.75 -19.93 6.42
N ASP A 526 -25.35 -19.16 7.33
CA ASP A 526 -26.80 -18.99 7.48
C ASP A 526 -27.43 -18.27 6.27
N ARG A 527 -26.61 -17.56 5.49
CA ARG A 527 -27.00 -16.82 4.28
C ARG A 527 -26.30 -17.33 3.02
N ASP A 528 -25.62 -18.49 3.12
CA ASP A 528 -24.90 -19.16 2.03
C ASP A 528 -23.80 -18.31 1.37
N PHE A 529 -23.24 -17.33 2.09
CA PHE A 529 -22.09 -16.55 1.60
C PHE A 529 -20.78 -17.35 1.66
N THR A 530 -20.74 -18.35 2.53
CA THR A 530 -19.74 -19.44 2.59
C THR A 530 -20.48 -20.78 2.75
N ILE A 531 -19.84 -21.89 2.40
CA ILE A 531 -20.42 -23.24 2.46
C ILE A 531 -19.49 -24.14 3.28
N TYR A 532 -19.94 -24.65 4.42
CA TYR A 532 -19.12 -25.42 5.36
C TYR A 532 -18.39 -26.59 4.69
N ALA A 533 -19.11 -27.40 3.91
CA ALA A 533 -18.58 -28.59 3.25
C ALA A 533 -17.36 -28.29 2.37
N ASN A 534 -17.25 -27.07 1.84
CA ASN A 534 -16.17 -26.68 0.94
C ASN A 534 -14.84 -26.39 1.64
N TRP A 535 -14.86 -26.15 2.96
CA TRP A 535 -13.65 -25.75 3.70
C TRP A 535 -13.46 -26.45 5.04
N LYS A 536 -14.40 -27.31 5.48
CA LYS A 536 -14.36 -27.98 6.79
C LYS A 536 -13.06 -28.73 7.08
N GLU A 537 -12.36 -29.24 6.08
CA GLU A 537 -11.09 -29.97 6.24
C GLU A 537 -9.91 -29.11 6.75
N TYR A 538 -10.05 -27.78 6.70
CA TYR A 538 -9.05 -26.83 7.19
C TYR A 538 -9.27 -26.46 8.66
N LEU A 539 -10.46 -26.69 9.21
CA LEU A 539 -10.83 -26.16 10.53
C LEU A 539 -10.01 -26.79 11.66
N GLY A 540 -10.00 -28.13 11.75
CA GLY A 540 -9.23 -28.82 12.78
C GLY A 540 -7.72 -28.58 12.66
N LYS A 541 -7.20 -28.50 11.42
CA LYS A 541 -5.79 -28.24 11.14
C LYS A 541 -5.33 -26.84 11.57
N LEU A 542 -6.25 -25.87 11.67
CA LEU A 542 -5.93 -24.50 12.08
C LEU A 542 -5.48 -24.40 13.55
N GLY A 543 -5.90 -25.35 14.40
CA GLY A 543 -5.56 -25.36 15.83
C GLY A 543 -6.39 -24.39 16.69
N ALA A 544 -7.39 -23.71 16.12
CA ALA A 544 -8.37 -22.94 16.89
C ALA A 544 -9.21 -23.87 17.79
N LYS A 545 -9.55 -23.44 19.00
CA LYS A 545 -10.35 -24.26 19.93
C LYS A 545 -11.83 -23.95 19.91
N LYS A 546 -12.21 -22.80 19.38
CA LYS A 546 -13.61 -22.45 19.13
C LYS A 546 -13.81 -21.94 17.72
N ALA A 547 -15.01 -22.15 17.19
CA ALA A 547 -15.46 -21.55 15.94
C ALA A 547 -16.77 -20.78 16.17
N ARG A 548 -16.79 -19.49 15.83
CA ARG A 548 -17.97 -18.65 15.99
C ARG A 548 -18.89 -18.80 14.77
N ILE A 549 -20.14 -19.17 14.99
CA ILE A 549 -21.15 -19.38 13.93
C ILE A 549 -22.47 -18.64 14.23
N GLN A 550 -23.28 -18.42 13.19
CA GLN A 550 -24.62 -17.84 13.32
C GLN A 550 -25.70 -18.91 13.29
N SER A 551 -26.69 -18.77 14.16
CA SER A 551 -27.75 -19.77 14.38
C SER A 551 -28.70 -19.95 13.19
N GLY A 552 -28.94 -18.89 12.41
CA GLY A 552 -29.77 -18.95 11.21
C GLY A 552 -31.25 -19.23 11.48
N TRP A 553 -31.90 -18.51 12.40
CA TRP A 553 -33.31 -18.73 12.76
C TRP A 553 -34.24 -18.85 11.54
N ALA A 554 -34.19 -17.87 10.61
CA ALA A 554 -34.96 -17.91 9.37
C ALA A 554 -34.55 -19.02 8.39
N LYS A 555 -33.36 -19.60 8.52
CA LYS A 555 -32.90 -20.73 7.71
C LYS A 555 -33.48 -22.04 8.22
N VAL A 556 -33.45 -22.26 9.54
CA VAL A 556 -33.92 -23.50 10.17
C VAL A 556 -35.44 -23.53 10.35
N GLU A 557 -36.09 -22.38 10.54
CA GLU A 557 -37.55 -22.32 10.71
C GLU A 557 -38.22 -21.72 9.48
N LYS A 558 -38.71 -22.59 8.59
CA LYS A 558 -39.49 -22.21 7.40
C LYS A 558 -40.99 -22.27 7.62
N THR A 559 -41.43 -22.94 8.68
CA THR A 559 -42.83 -23.02 9.13
C THR A 559 -42.86 -22.76 10.63
N LYS A 560 -43.72 -21.86 11.11
CA LYS A 560 -43.77 -21.47 12.53
C LYS A 560 -43.85 -22.68 13.45
N GLY A 561 -42.94 -22.77 14.42
CA GLY A 561 -42.79 -23.85 15.39
C GLY A 561 -42.15 -25.14 14.86
N SER A 562 -41.75 -25.19 13.59
CA SER A 562 -41.15 -26.36 12.96
C SER A 562 -39.74 -26.05 12.45
N TYR A 563 -38.75 -26.74 13.01
CA TYR A 563 -37.33 -26.49 12.77
C TYR A 563 -36.68 -27.64 11.97
N ASP A 564 -36.07 -27.32 10.84
CA ASP A 564 -35.16 -28.21 10.12
C ASP A 564 -33.71 -27.90 10.54
N TRP A 565 -33.13 -28.84 11.29
CA TRP A 565 -31.79 -28.71 11.85
C TRP A 565 -30.69 -29.34 10.99
N ALA A 566 -31.02 -30.02 9.88
CA ALA A 566 -30.06 -30.86 9.16
C ALA A 566 -28.78 -30.11 8.76
N TRP A 567 -28.93 -28.87 8.26
CA TRP A 567 -27.82 -27.98 7.91
C TRP A 567 -26.93 -27.65 9.12
N LEU A 568 -27.52 -27.28 10.25
CA LEU A 568 -26.77 -26.86 11.43
C LEU A 568 -26.18 -28.07 12.19
N ASP A 569 -26.83 -29.22 12.14
CA ASP A 569 -26.32 -30.48 12.69
C ASP A 569 -25.02 -30.92 12.03
N GLU A 570 -24.95 -30.85 10.68
CA GLU A 570 -23.73 -31.18 9.95
C GLU A 570 -22.55 -30.34 10.47
N ILE A 571 -22.77 -29.04 10.65
CA ILE A 571 -21.75 -28.09 11.06
C ILE A 571 -21.35 -28.33 12.53
N VAL A 572 -22.33 -28.30 13.45
CA VAL A 572 -22.07 -28.33 14.90
C VAL A 572 -21.38 -29.63 15.30
N TYR A 573 -21.86 -30.78 14.82
CA TYR A 573 -21.28 -32.06 15.22
C TYR A 573 -19.94 -32.35 14.55
N ASP A 574 -19.72 -31.89 13.32
CA ASP A 574 -18.41 -32.04 12.68
C ASP A 574 -17.34 -31.14 13.31
N MET A 575 -17.66 -29.88 13.66
CA MET A 575 -16.75 -29.01 14.41
C MET A 575 -16.26 -29.70 15.70
N VAL A 576 -17.18 -30.28 16.48
CA VAL A 576 -16.86 -31.00 17.72
C VAL A 576 -15.96 -32.20 17.44
N LYS A 577 -16.25 -32.98 16.39
CA LYS A 577 -15.42 -34.12 15.96
C LYS A 577 -14.00 -33.70 15.60
N GLN A 578 -13.82 -32.51 15.04
CA GLN A 578 -12.53 -31.94 14.71
C GLN A 578 -11.79 -31.33 15.93
N GLY A 579 -12.38 -31.37 17.12
CA GLY A 579 -11.81 -30.80 18.34
C GLY A 579 -12.03 -29.29 18.47
N VAL A 580 -12.97 -28.72 17.72
CA VAL A 580 -13.30 -27.29 17.70
C VAL A 580 -14.71 -27.08 18.25
N LYS A 581 -14.84 -26.32 19.33
CA LYS A 581 -16.12 -26.11 19.98
C LYS A 581 -16.93 -25.01 19.27
N PRO A 582 -18.20 -25.23 18.91
CA PRO A 582 -19.03 -24.16 18.37
C PRO A 582 -19.34 -23.12 19.45
N TRP A 583 -19.18 -21.85 19.07
CA TRP A 583 -19.71 -20.68 19.77
C TRP A 583 -20.84 -20.13 18.90
N ILE A 584 -22.09 -20.19 19.38
CA ILE A 584 -23.26 -19.84 18.57
C ILE A 584 -23.75 -18.43 18.91
N ASN A 585 -23.71 -17.55 17.91
CA ASN A 585 -24.44 -16.29 17.93
C ASN A 585 -25.91 -16.52 17.52
N LEU A 586 -26.83 -16.19 18.42
CA LEU A 586 -28.27 -16.20 18.22
C LEU A 586 -28.68 -14.98 17.37
N SER A 587 -28.40 -15.05 16.08
CA SER A 587 -28.87 -14.14 15.04
C SER A 587 -29.21 -14.94 13.76
N TYR A 588 -29.96 -14.40 12.81
CA TYR A 588 -30.72 -13.14 12.85
C TYR A 588 -32.22 -13.42 13.06
N GLY A 589 -33.10 -12.44 12.82
CA GLY A 589 -34.55 -12.53 12.95
C GLY A 589 -35.21 -13.50 11.95
N ASN A 590 -36.53 -13.61 12.02
CA ASN A 590 -37.34 -14.45 11.13
C ASN A 590 -38.60 -13.71 10.65
N THR A 591 -38.73 -13.54 9.33
CA THR A 591 -39.84 -12.82 8.69
C THR A 591 -41.18 -13.54 8.75
N LEU A 592 -41.24 -14.79 9.22
CA LEU A 592 -42.50 -15.48 9.50
C LEU A 592 -43.33 -14.78 10.58
N TYR A 593 -42.67 -14.10 11.52
CA TYR A 593 -43.33 -13.41 12.63
C TYR A 593 -43.46 -11.92 12.34
N SER A 594 -44.63 -11.34 12.57
CA SER A 594 -44.80 -9.89 12.44
C SER A 594 -43.90 -9.19 13.46
N GLY A 595 -42.98 -8.33 13.04
CA GLY A 595 -41.96 -7.77 13.93
C GLY A 595 -40.88 -8.77 14.39
N GLY A 596 -40.66 -9.86 13.65
CA GLY A 596 -39.67 -10.92 13.90
C GLY A 596 -38.20 -10.53 13.72
N GLY A 597 -37.91 -9.26 13.50
CA GLY A 597 -36.57 -8.74 13.25
C GLY A 597 -36.09 -8.88 11.79
N GLY A 598 -34.91 -8.35 11.50
CA GLY A 598 -34.26 -8.47 10.18
C GLY A 598 -33.45 -9.76 10.06
N THR A 599 -33.29 -10.31 8.86
CA THR A 599 -32.57 -11.58 8.57
C THR A 599 -31.11 -11.39 8.17
N THR A 600 -30.59 -10.17 8.24
CA THR A 600 -29.26 -9.79 7.76
C THR A 600 -28.55 -8.86 8.74
N LEU A 601 -27.30 -8.52 8.44
CA LEU A 601 -26.48 -7.57 9.19
C LEU A 601 -27.24 -6.25 9.42
N MET A 602 -27.13 -5.69 10.63
CA MET A 602 -27.89 -4.52 11.08
C MET A 602 -29.43 -4.72 11.10
N GLY A 603 -29.90 -5.96 11.10
CA GLY A 603 -31.33 -6.27 11.27
C GLY A 603 -31.84 -5.76 12.63
N ALA A 604 -33.12 -5.38 12.68
CA ALA A 604 -33.79 -5.14 13.95
C ALA A 604 -33.92 -6.45 14.74
N VAL A 605 -33.94 -6.35 16.07
CA VAL A 605 -34.31 -7.47 16.95
C VAL A 605 -35.81 -7.78 16.86
N PRO A 606 -36.26 -8.98 17.28
CA PRO A 606 -37.68 -9.26 17.51
C PRO A 606 -38.31 -8.26 18.50
N GLN A 607 -39.50 -7.73 18.18
CA GLN A 607 -40.14 -6.66 18.98
C GLN A 607 -41.59 -6.93 19.39
N SER A 608 -42.40 -7.57 18.54
CA SER A 608 -43.80 -7.87 18.88
C SER A 608 -43.89 -9.02 19.88
N ASP A 609 -45.03 -9.15 20.58
CA ASP A 609 -45.23 -10.26 21.52
C ASP A 609 -45.21 -11.62 20.80
N GLU A 610 -45.81 -11.72 19.61
CA GLU A 610 -45.77 -12.93 18.78
C GLU A 610 -44.32 -13.28 18.37
N ALA A 611 -43.55 -12.27 17.97
CA ALA A 611 -42.16 -12.45 17.56
C ALA A 611 -41.26 -12.84 18.74
N LEU A 612 -41.47 -12.25 19.92
CA LEU A 612 -40.72 -12.59 21.13
C LEU A 612 -41.08 -13.98 21.66
N GLU A 613 -42.34 -14.40 21.55
CA GLU A 613 -42.75 -15.78 21.85
C GLU A 613 -42.10 -16.77 20.87
N GLY A 614 -42.14 -16.48 19.56
CA GLY A 614 -41.47 -17.26 18.52
C GLY A 614 -39.96 -17.36 18.74
N TRP A 615 -39.33 -16.23 19.06
CA TRP A 615 -37.92 -16.14 19.43
C TRP A 615 -37.62 -17.03 20.65
N GLY A 616 -38.42 -16.92 21.70
CA GLY A 616 -38.23 -17.73 22.90
C GLY A 616 -38.35 -19.23 22.65
N LYS A 617 -39.30 -19.66 21.80
CA LYS A 617 -39.42 -21.05 21.37
C LYS A 617 -38.18 -21.51 20.59
N PHE A 618 -37.66 -20.67 19.70
CA PHE A 618 -36.44 -20.96 18.94
C PHE A 618 -35.22 -21.08 19.85
N VAL A 619 -35.00 -20.11 20.75
CA VAL A 619 -33.90 -20.14 21.73
C VAL A 619 -34.00 -21.40 22.59
N ASN A 620 -35.18 -21.74 23.10
CA ASN A 620 -35.37 -22.98 23.85
C ASN A 620 -35.02 -24.22 23.01
N ALA A 621 -35.46 -24.27 21.75
CA ALA A 621 -35.23 -25.41 20.86
C ALA A 621 -33.74 -25.60 20.51
N ILE A 622 -33.04 -24.53 20.13
CA ILE A 622 -31.61 -24.60 19.75
C ILE A 622 -30.72 -24.95 20.94
N VAL A 623 -30.99 -24.36 22.11
CA VAL A 623 -30.24 -24.63 23.35
C VAL A 623 -30.48 -26.06 23.81
N SER A 624 -31.73 -26.54 23.78
CA SER A 624 -32.06 -27.92 24.13
C SER A 624 -31.39 -28.94 23.20
N ARG A 625 -31.28 -28.61 21.90
CA ARG A 625 -30.69 -29.49 20.89
C ARG A 625 -29.17 -29.60 21.04
N TYR A 626 -28.48 -28.47 21.14
CA TYR A 626 -27.01 -28.44 21.08
C TYR A 626 -26.33 -28.29 22.44
N GLY A 627 -27.08 -28.12 23.54
CA GLY A 627 -26.52 -27.84 24.87
C GLY A 627 -25.58 -28.91 25.47
N LYS A 628 -25.47 -30.08 24.85
CA LYS A 628 -24.45 -31.08 25.22
C LYS A 628 -23.06 -30.78 24.65
N VAL A 629 -22.98 -29.99 23.59
CA VAL A 629 -21.75 -29.69 22.84
C VAL A 629 -21.50 -28.19 22.66
N VAL A 630 -22.50 -27.35 22.94
CA VAL A 630 -22.43 -25.89 22.94
C VAL A 630 -22.78 -25.37 24.33
N ASP A 631 -21.96 -24.46 24.83
CA ASP A 631 -22.22 -23.71 26.06
C ASP A 631 -21.85 -22.22 25.95
N ASP A 632 -21.30 -21.76 24.82
CA ASP A 632 -21.07 -20.35 24.53
C ASP A 632 -22.22 -19.84 23.64
N TRP A 633 -23.19 -19.14 24.26
CA TRP A 633 -24.36 -18.57 23.59
C TRP A 633 -24.27 -17.06 23.55
N GLU A 634 -24.08 -16.49 22.36
CA GLU A 634 -23.99 -15.04 22.17
C GLU A 634 -25.29 -14.45 21.67
N VAL A 635 -25.80 -13.42 22.35
CA VAL A 635 -27.11 -12.85 22.04
C VAL A 635 -26.98 -11.63 21.15
N TRP A 636 -27.27 -11.86 19.87
CA TRP A 636 -27.44 -10.88 18.79
C TRP A 636 -26.17 -10.20 18.27
N ASN A 637 -25.98 -10.21 16.95
CA ASN A 637 -24.82 -9.61 16.31
C ASN A 637 -24.95 -8.09 16.13
N GLU A 638 -24.01 -7.32 16.67
CA GLU A 638 -23.86 -5.86 16.50
C GLU A 638 -25.13 -5.04 16.78
N PRO A 639 -25.77 -5.20 17.96
CA PRO A 639 -27.01 -4.49 18.29
C PRO A 639 -26.84 -2.96 18.31
N ASN A 640 -25.65 -2.47 18.64
CA ASN A 640 -25.33 -1.06 18.83
C ASN A 640 -25.46 -0.18 17.56
N TYR A 641 -25.69 -0.75 16.38
CA TYR A 641 -25.88 0.06 15.17
C TYR A 641 -27.30 0.56 14.95
N LYS A 642 -28.32 -0.29 15.18
CA LYS A 642 -29.73 0.03 14.83
C LYS A 642 -30.75 -0.40 15.89
N VAL A 643 -30.31 -0.99 17.00
CA VAL A 643 -31.19 -1.47 18.06
C VAL A 643 -31.05 -0.57 19.27
N SER A 644 -32.16 -0.08 19.84
CA SER A 644 -32.09 0.74 21.06
C SER A 644 -31.58 -0.07 22.27
N PRO A 645 -30.95 0.56 23.28
CA PRO A 645 -30.54 -0.11 24.50
C PRO A 645 -31.67 -0.89 25.17
N GLU A 646 -32.88 -0.34 25.21
CA GLU A 646 -34.06 -0.96 25.82
C GLU A 646 -34.53 -2.19 25.03
N GLY A 647 -34.56 -2.08 23.70
CA GLY A 647 -34.95 -3.18 22.82
C GLY A 647 -33.97 -4.34 22.91
N TYR A 648 -32.67 -4.04 22.96
CA TYR A 648 -31.64 -5.05 23.12
C TYR A 648 -31.66 -5.67 24.52
N ALA A 649 -31.76 -4.87 25.59
CA ALA A 649 -31.86 -5.39 26.95
C ALA A 649 -33.06 -6.33 27.14
N LYS A 650 -34.22 -6.00 26.53
CA LYS A 650 -35.41 -6.86 26.53
C LYS A 650 -35.13 -8.23 25.89
N LEU A 651 -34.52 -8.26 24.71
CA LEU A 651 -34.17 -9.50 24.02
C LEU A 651 -33.10 -10.29 24.78
N LEU A 652 -32.08 -9.61 25.30
CA LEU A 652 -30.98 -10.21 26.05
C LEU A 652 -31.49 -10.92 27.30
N VAL A 653 -32.31 -10.26 28.12
CA VAL A 653 -32.87 -10.85 29.35
C VAL A 653 -33.77 -12.05 29.01
N LEU A 654 -34.69 -11.91 28.04
CA LEU A 654 -35.55 -13.01 27.60
C LEU A 654 -34.73 -14.24 27.17
N SER A 655 -33.73 -14.03 26.32
CA SER A 655 -32.88 -15.10 25.81
C SER A 655 -32.10 -15.75 26.96
N ALA A 656 -31.50 -14.93 27.82
CA ALA A 656 -30.65 -15.40 28.91
C ALA A 656 -31.42 -16.21 29.96
N GLU A 657 -32.66 -15.84 30.28
CA GLU A 657 -33.51 -16.61 31.20
C GLU A 657 -33.89 -17.98 30.63
N ILE A 658 -34.22 -18.04 29.33
CA ILE A 658 -34.54 -19.30 28.65
C ILE A 658 -33.31 -20.20 28.61
N ILE A 659 -32.17 -19.64 28.20
CA ILE A 659 -30.87 -20.31 28.13
C ILE A 659 -30.54 -20.91 29.50
N ARG A 660 -30.56 -20.09 30.57
CA ARG A 660 -30.26 -20.52 31.94
C ARG A 660 -31.22 -21.58 32.47
N LYS A 661 -32.49 -21.56 32.06
CA LYS A 661 -33.48 -22.58 32.42
C LYS A 661 -33.14 -23.94 31.83
N VAL A 662 -32.61 -23.98 30.60
CA VAL A 662 -32.26 -25.22 29.89
C VAL A 662 -30.85 -25.70 30.29
N GLN A 663 -29.89 -24.77 30.40
CA GLN A 663 -28.50 -25.03 30.76
C GLN A 663 -28.04 -24.12 31.91
N PRO A 664 -28.23 -24.50 33.19
CA PRO A 664 -27.94 -23.61 34.33
C PRO A 664 -26.48 -23.17 34.54
N LYS A 665 -25.52 -23.72 33.78
CA LYS A 665 -24.07 -23.51 33.93
C LYS A 665 -23.39 -23.05 32.64
N ASP A 666 -24.16 -22.72 31.61
CA ASP A 666 -23.60 -22.23 30.36
C ASP A 666 -23.06 -20.80 30.47
N ASN A 667 -22.47 -20.35 29.38
CA ASN A 667 -21.84 -19.06 29.26
C ASN A 667 -22.67 -18.16 28.34
N ILE A 668 -23.31 -17.17 28.93
CA ILE A 668 -24.17 -16.22 28.23
C ILE A 668 -23.33 -15.00 27.88
N ILE A 669 -23.10 -14.83 26.57
CA ILE A 669 -22.30 -13.75 26.01
C ILE A 669 -23.25 -12.66 25.53
N ALA A 670 -23.21 -11.51 26.20
CA ALA A 670 -23.92 -10.33 25.75
C ALA A 670 -23.16 -9.63 24.61
N PHE A 671 -23.94 -8.94 23.78
CA PHE A 671 -23.56 -8.18 22.62
C PHE A 671 -22.94 -9.03 21.50
N ALA A 672 -21.69 -8.75 21.11
CA ALA A 672 -21.13 -8.69 19.75
C ALA A 672 -21.11 -7.25 19.21
N MET A 673 -20.70 -6.27 20.03
CA MET A 673 -20.72 -4.85 19.64
C MET A 673 -19.88 -4.61 18.39
N GLY A 674 -20.40 -3.87 17.42
CA GLY A 674 -19.69 -3.60 16.17
C GLY A 674 -18.41 -2.78 16.35
N SER A 675 -17.65 -2.63 15.26
CA SER A 675 -16.27 -2.13 15.17
C SER A 675 -15.88 -0.88 15.98
N LYS A 676 -16.83 -0.03 16.39
CA LYS A 676 -16.56 1.14 17.24
C LYS A 676 -16.38 0.79 18.73
N VAL A 677 -16.87 -0.38 19.17
CA VAL A 677 -16.92 -0.78 20.58
C VAL A 677 -17.59 0.31 21.40
N ASP A 678 -18.88 0.49 21.16
CA ASP A 678 -19.70 1.55 21.77
C ASP A 678 -19.96 1.24 23.26
N TYR A 679 -19.02 1.64 24.11
CA TYR A 679 -19.07 1.40 25.54
C TYR A 679 -20.18 2.22 26.23
N GLU A 680 -20.63 3.33 25.65
CA GLU A 680 -21.77 4.10 26.16
C GLU A 680 -23.10 3.35 25.93
N TYR A 681 -23.24 2.71 24.75
CA TYR A 681 -24.34 1.80 24.50
C TYR A 681 -24.34 0.63 25.50
N ALA A 682 -23.17 0.04 25.75
CA ALA A 682 -23.02 -1.01 26.74
C ALA A 682 -23.41 -0.54 28.15
N ASP A 683 -22.97 0.65 28.59
CA ASP A 683 -23.32 1.22 29.90
C ASP A 683 -24.84 1.36 30.06
N LYS A 684 -25.55 1.85 29.04
CA LYS A 684 -27.01 1.98 29.06
C LYS A 684 -27.71 0.62 29.17
N VAL A 685 -27.29 -0.36 28.37
CA VAL A 685 -27.86 -1.72 28.41
C VAL A 685 -27.62 -2.37 29.77
N LEU A 686 -26.39 -2.32 30.29
CA LEU A 686 -26.05 -2.91 31.58
C LEU A 686 -26.78 -2.22 32.73
N ALA A 687 -27.00 -0.90 32.66
CA ALA A 687 -27.83 -0.18 33.62
C ALA A 687 -29.27 -0.71 33.66
N ILE A 688 -29.89 -0.93 32.49
CA ILE A 688 -31.25 -1.47 32.38
C ILE A 688 -31.31 -2.88 32.97
N VAL A 689 -30.37 -3.75 32.59
CA VAL A 689 -30.31 -5.14 33.08
C VAL A 689 -30.06 -5.17 34.61
N GLN A 690 -29.23 -4.28 35.13
CA GLN A 690 -28.98 -4.11 36.57
C GLN A 690 -30.23 -3.63 37.31
N GLN A 691 -30.98 -2.66 36.76
CA GLN A 691 -32.24 -2.17 37.34
C GLN A 691 -33.30 -3.27 37.42
N GLN A 692 -33.29 -4.22 36.48
CA GLN A 692 -34.15 -5.41 36.52
C GLN A 692 -33.64 -6.50 37.49
N ASN A 693 -32.52 -6.27 38.17
CA ASN A 693 -31.82 -7.25 39.02
C ASN A 693 -31.39 -8.53 38.24
N LYS A 694 -31.05 -8.37 36.96
CA LYS A 694 -30.71 -9.48 36.04
C LYS A 694 -29.25 -9.49 35.57
N ILE A 695 -28.38 -8.64 36.13
CA ILE A 695 -26.96 -8.57 35.74
C ILE A 695 -26.22 -9.91 35.89
N HIS A 696 -26.67 -10.74 36.84
CA HIS A 696 -26.13 -12.07 37.12
C HIS A 696 -26.36 -13.08 36.00
N LEU A 697 -27.20 -12.75 35.01
CA LEU A 697 -27.42 -13.60 33.84
C LEU A 697 -26.29 -13.49 32.81
N ILE A 698 -25.51 -12.40 32.83
CA ILE A 698 -24.44 -12.15 31.86
C ILE A 698 -23.12 -12.68 32.43
N ASP A 699 -22.47 -13.58 31.70
CA ASP A 699 -21.16 -14.11 32.07
C ASP A 699 -20.04 -13.38 31.31
N GLU A 700 -20.32 -12.99 30.06
CA GLU A 700 -19.33 -12.36 29.18
C GLU A 700 -19.93 -11.30 28.27
N ILE A 701 -19.04 -10.45 27.75
CA ILE A 701 -19.33 -9.46 26.72
C ILE A 701 -18.34 -9.65 25.57
N SER A 702 -18.85 -9.67 24.35
CA SER A 702 -18.03 -9.69 23.14
C SER A 702 -18.14 -8.39 22.34
N HIS A 703 -17.07 -8.06 21.63
CA HIS A 703 -17.00 -6.91 20.74
C HIS A 703 -16.20 -7.23 19.48
N HIS A 704 -16.46 -6.49 18.41
CA HIS A 704 -15.78 -6.55 17.13
C HIS A 704 -14.89 -5.32 17.01
N ARG A 705 -13.65 -5.47 16.55
CA ARG A 705 -12.72 -4.34 16.46
C ARG A 705 -11.81 -4.47 15.24
N HIS A 706 -12.37 -4.07 14.11
CA HIS A 706 -11.65 -3.95 12.84
C HIS A 706 -10.98 -2.58 12.73
N ILE A 707 -9.72 -2.50 13.17
CA ILE A 707 -8.88 -1.29 13.12
C ILE A 707 -7.57 -1.56 12.40
N LYS A 708 -6.96 -0.54 11.77
CA LYS A 708 -5.74 -0.72 10.98
C LYS A 708 -4.50 -1.03 11.82
N ILE A 709 -4.47 -0.56 13.07
CA ILE A 709 -3.39 -0.75 14.05
C ILE A 709 -3.97 -1.52 15.25
N PRO A 710 -3.75 -2.85 15.36
CA PRO A 710 -4.40 -3.68 16.39
C PRO A 710 -4.13 -3.29 17.85
N GLU A 711 -3.05 -2.56 18.10
CA GLU A 711 -2.59 -2.16 19.43
C GLU A 711 -3.31 -0.93 19.99
N ASP A 712 -4.15 -0.27 19.19
CA ASP A 712 -4.97 0.85 19.67
C ASP A 712 -6.19 0.35 20.45
N ARG A 713 -6.01 0.28 21.77
CA ARG A 713 -6.98 -0.27 22.73
C ARG A 713 -7.94 0.75 23.34
N GLY A 714 -7.96 2.01 22.88
CA GLY A 714 -8.64 3.11 23.58
C GLY A 714 -10.07 2.78 24.03
N THR A 715 -10.95 2.38 23.12
CA THR A 715 -12.35 2.06 23.48
C THR A 715 -12.53 0.69 24.14
N GLU A 716 -11.60 -0.26 24.00
CA GLU A 716 -11.64 -1.50 24.78
C GLU A 716 -11.36 -1.23 26.27
N ILE A 717 -10.45 -0.30 26.58
CA ILE A 717 -10.15 0.11 27.96
C ILE A 717 -11.37 0.79 28.60
N GLU A 718 -12.08 1.65 27.86
CA GLU A 718 -13.31 2.27 28.35
C GLU A 718 -14.41 1.21 28.59
N LEU A 719 -14.55 0.23 27.68
CA LEU A 719 -15.46 -0.89 27.90
C LEU A 719 -15.11 -1.67 29.17
N GLU A 720 -13.84 -1.94 29.44
CA GLU A 720 -13.39 -2.60 30.67
C GLU A 720 -13.82 -1.84 31.92
N ALA A 721 -13.69 -0.50 31.92
CA ALA A 721 -14.13 0.34 33.00
C ALA A 721 -15.66 0.28 33.20
N VAL A 722 -16.43 0.34 32.11
CA VAL A 722 -17.90 0.22 32.13
C VAL A 722 -18.34 -1.13 32.68
N VAL A 723 -17.77 -2.24 32.20
CA VAL A 723 -18.17 -3.59 32.67
C VAL A 723 -17.85 -3.78 34.15
N LYS A 724 -16.68 -3.30 34.60
CA LYS A 724 -16.25 -3.38 36.00
C LYS A 724 -17.19 -2.63 36.96
N LYS A 725 -17.81 -1.53 36.52
CA LYS A 725 -18.82 -0.77 37.29
C LYS A 725 -20.04 -1.62 37.66
N TYR A 726 -20.45 -2.55 36.80
CA TYR A 726 -21.65 -3.38 37.03
C TYR A 726 -21.34 -4.72 37.67
N ASN A 727 -20.39 -5.46 37.12
CA ASN A 727 -20.01 -6.75 37.67
C ASN A 727 -18.59 -7.12 37.21
N PRO A 728 -17.57 -7.07 38.11
CA PRO A 728 -16.18 -7.37 37.75
C PRO A 728 -15.95 -8.85 37.38
N LYS A 729 -16.94 -9.73 37.56
CA LYS A 729 -16.86 -11.13 37.12
C LYS A 729 -17.20 -11.30 35.63
N ILE A 730 -17.85 -10.32 35.00
CA ILE A 730 -18.14 -10.39 33.57
C ILE A 730 -16.84 -10.27 32.79
N ARG A 731 -16.51 -11.29 31.98
CA ARG A 731 -15.32 -11.26 31.14
C ARG A 731 -15.60 -10.51 29.84
N ILE A 732 -14.56 -9.96 29.23
CA ILE A 732 -14.65 -9.34 27.90
C ILE A 732 -13.78 -10.15 26.95
N ARG A 733 -14.34 -10.48 25.78
CA ARG A 733 -13.62 -11.15 24.68
C ARG A 733 -13.74 -10.38 23.38
N GLN A 734 -12.77 -10.60 22.51
CA GLN A 734 -12.81 -10.14 21.13
C GLN A 734 -13.58 -11.20 20.30
N GLY A 735 -14.69 -10.80 19.65
CA GLY A 735 -15.56 -11.69 18.87
C GLY A 735 -15.35 -11.68 17.35
N GLU A 736 -14.89 -10.57 16.76
CA GLU A 736 -14.50 -10.49 15.34
C GLU A 736 -13.38 -9.45 15.12
N GLY A 737 -12.18 -9.90 14.77
CA GLY A 737 -11.04 -9.03 14.46
C GLY A 737 -10.33 -9.48 13.18
N GLY A 738 -9.54 -8.59 12.55
CA GLY A 738 -8.78 -8.90 11.33
C GLY A 738 -8.94 -7.85 10.23
N CYS A 739 -8.24 -8.03 9.12
CA CYS A 739 -8.28 -7.14 7.97
C CYS A 739 -8.43 -7.88 6.63
N PRO A 740 -8.84 -7.18 5.55
CA PRO A 740 -8.86 -7.74 4.21
C PRO A 740 -7.47 -8.19 3.75
N SER A 741 -7.42 -9.07 2.75
CA SER A 741 -6.20 -9.44 2.03
C SER A 741 -5.98 -8.66 0.73
N GLU A 742 -6.96 -7.89 0.29
CA GLU A 742 -6.93 -7.08 -0.92
C GLU A 742 -7.93 -5.91 -0.80
N TRP A 743 -8.01 -5.07 -1.84
CA TRP A 743 -8.96 -3.95 -1.87
C TRP A 743 -10.41 -4.43 -1.85
N ASN A 744 -11.25 -3.69 -1.13
CA ASN A 744 -12.71 -3.84 -1.11
C ASN A 744 -13.36 -2.47 -0.88
N ASP A 745 -14.59 -2.27 -1.35
CA ASP A 745 -15.30 -0.98 -1.27
C ASP A 745 -16.29 -0.91 -0.10
N ASN A 746 -16.86 -2.04 0.27
CA ASN A 746 -17.85 -2.24 1.32
C ASN A 746 -17.19 -3.16 2.37
N PHE A 747 -17.64 -3.16 3.63
CA PHE A 747 -17.01 -3.85 4.79
C PHE A 747 -15.89 -3.08 5.51
N ALA A 748 -15.67 -3.44 6.78
CA ALA A 748 -14.68 -2.79 7.64
C ALA A 748 -13.26 -2.84 7.05
N LEU A 749 -12.50 -1.77 7.26
CA LEU A 749 -11.16 -1.56 6.70
C LEU A 749 -11.10 -1.53 5.17
N ASN A 750 -12.22 -1.22 4.50
CA ASN A 750 -12.28 -0.94 3.07
C ASN A 750 -11.42 0.25 2.64
N LYS A 751 -11.33 0.46 1.32
CA LYS A 751 -10.65 1.60 0.70
C LYS A 751 -9.20 1.75 1.15
N TYR A 752 -8.53 0.61 1.31
CA TYR A 752 -7.12 0.54 1.65
C TYR A 752 -6.50 -0.67 0.93
N HIS A 753 -5.26 -0.50 0.45
CA HIS A 753 -4.57 -1.53 -0.32
C HIS A 753 -3.93 -2.55 0.61
N TRP A 754 -4.77 -3.42 1.16
CA TRP A 754 -4.31 -4.59 1.87
C TRP A 754 -3.64 -5.59 0.93
N SER A 755 -2.76 -6.42 1.49
CA SER A 755 -2.17 -7.58 0.84
C SER A 755 -2.30 -8.78 1.78
N GLU A 756 -2.16 -10.00 1.26
CA GLU A 756 -2.12 -11.21 2.10
C GLU A 756 -1.00 -11.19 3.14
N GLN A 757 0.14 -10.55 2.83
CA GLN A 757 1.24 -10.39 3.77
C GLN A 757 0.89 -9.39 4.88
N MET A 758 0.27 -8.26 4.53
CA MET A 758 -0.21 -7.31 5.53
C MET A 758 -1.29 -7.94 6.43
N GLN A 759 -2.17 -8.75 5.84
CA GLN A 759 -3.17 -9.53 6.57
C GLN A 759 -2.52 -10.48 7.58
N SER A 760 -1.51 -11.24 7.16
CA SER A 760 -0.79 -12.17 8.05
C SER A 760 -0.23 -11.46 9.28
N LYS A 761 0.43 -10.31 9.08
CA LYS A 761 1.00 -9.51 10.16
C LYS A 761 -0.08 -8.89 11.05
N HIS A 762 -1.14 -8.35 10.45
CA HIS A 762 -2.27 -7.76 11.17
C HIS A 762 -2.92 -8.77 12.11
N ILE A 763 -3.17 -9.98 11.61
CA ILE A 763 -3.77 -11.08 12.37
C ILE A 763 -2.89 -11.47 13.56
N LEU A 764 -1.59 -11.69 13.34
CA LEU A 764 -0.65 -12.00 14.42
C LEU A 764 -0.64 -10.90 15.48
N ARG A 765 -0.58 -9.63 15.06
CA ARG A 765 -0.60 -8.47 15.95
C ARG A 765 -1.89 -8.38 16.75
N ARG A 766 -3.05 -8.64 16.13
CA ARG A 766 -4.34 -8.65 16.82
C ARG A 766 -4.39 -9.75 17.88
N LEU A 767 -4.11 -10.99 17.50
CA LEU A 767 -4.17 -12.14 18.41
C LEU A 767 -3.24 -11.96 19.61
N LEU A 768 -1.99 -11.52 19.38
CA LEU A 768 -1.01 -11.37 20.45
C LEU A 768 -1.20 -10.09 21.28
N THR A 769 -1.85 -9.05 20.74
CA THR A 769 -2.30 -7.91 21.55
C THR A 769 -3.40 -8.36 22.50
N ASP A 770 -4.38 -9.13 22.03
CA ASP A 770 -5.45 -9.63 22.87
C ASP A 770 -4.94 -10.56 23.97
N LEU A 771 -4.11 -11.55 23.60
CA LEU A 771 -3.47 -12.45 24.56
C LEU A 771 -2.58 -11.68 25.56
N GLY A 772 -1.83 -10.69 25.08
CA GLY A 772 -0.99 -9.83 25.90
C GLY A 772 -1.77 -9.02 26.96
N ASN A 773 -3.08 -8.93 26.83
CA ASN A 773 -4.00 -8.25 27.74
C ASN A 773 -5.05 -9.21 28.33
N ASP A 774 -4.75 -10.52 28.34
CA ASP A 774 -5.57 -11.58 28.94
C ASP A 774 -6.99 -11.67 28.36
N LYS A 775 -7.13 -11.44 27.04
CA LYS A 775 -8.40 -11.56 26.31
C LYS A 775 -8.43 -12.80 25.41
N GLU A 776 -9.58 -13.48 25.40
CA GLU A 776 -9.91 -14.44 24.34
C GLU A 776 -10.11 -13.67 23.02
N SER A 777 -9.61 -14.22 21.92
CA SER A 777 -9.62 -13.56 20.60
C SER A 777 -10.19 -14.43 19.50
N CYS A 778 -11.03 -13.82 18.66
CA CYS A 778 -11.66 -14.48 17.52
C CYS A 778 -11.32 -13.76 16.22
N LEU A 779 -10.60 -14.45 15.34
CA LEU A 779 -10.31 -13.91 14.02
C LEU A 779 -11.51 -14.06 13.10
N PHE A 780 -11.93 -12.96 12.48
CA PHE A 780 -12.87 -12.95 11.37
C PHE A 780 -12.13 -12.96 10.03
N THR A 781 -12.22 -13.98 9.20
CA THR A 781 -12.99 -15.24 9.31
C THR A 781 -12.19 -16.36 8.62
N ILE A 782 -12.63 -17.63 8.66
CA ILE A 782 -11.87 -18.73 8.06
C ILE A 782 -11.86 -18.69 6.52
N MET A 783 -12.94 -18.26 5.87
CA MET A 783 -13.10 -18.34 4.42
C MET A 783 -13.60 -17.02 3.83
N ASP A 784 -13.05 -16.61 2.69
CA ASP A 784 -13.58 -15.45 1.96
C ASP A 784 -15.05 -15.66 1.62
N ALA A 785 -15.85 -14.61 1.78
CA ALA A 785 -17.31 -14.72 1.70
C ALA A 785 -17.87 -13.95 0.51
N ARG A 786 -18.78 -14.58 -0.25
CA ARG A 786 -19.45 -13.95 -1.39
C ARG A 786 -20.74 -13.27 -0.96
N TYR A 787 -20.69 -11.95 -0.81
CA TYR A 787 -21.89 -11.13 -0.64
C TYR A 787 -22.51 -10.77 -2.00
N PRO A 788 -23.79 -10.36 -2.04
CA PRO A 788 -24.42 -9.90 -3.29
C PRO A 788 -23.67 -8.75 -3.97
N GLN A 789 -23.11 -7.82 -3.19
CA GLN A 789 -22.45 -6.62 -3.71
C GLN A 789 -20.99 -6.84 -4.12
N GLU A 790 -20.22 -7.65 -3.39
CA GLU A 790 -18.81 -7.95 -3.69
C GLU A 790 -18.30 -9.13 -2.83
N TRP A 791 -17.03 -9.49 -2.97
CA TRP A 791 -16.34 -10.43 -2.10
C TRP A 791 -15.82 -9.76 -0.81
N ASN A 792 -16.00 -10.40 0.33
CA ASN A 792 -15.34 -10.00 1.58
C ASN A 792 -14.05 -10.79 1.76
N HIS A 793 -12.93 -10.15 1.49
CA HIS A 793 -11.59 -10.77 1.42
C HIS A 793 -10.87 -10.92 2.77
N LYS A 794 -11.62 -11.07 3.88
CA LYS A 794 -11.03 -11.22 5.23
C LYS A 794 -10.74 -12.67 5.61
N GLY A 795 -11.09 -13.63 4.75
CA GLY A 795 -10.89 -15.05 4.99
C GLY A 795 -9.40 -15.41 5.10
N LEU A 796 -9.10 -16.40 5.95
CA LEU A 796 -7.81 -17.12 5.95
C LEU A 796 -7.62 -17.96 4.68
N LEU A 797 -8.72 -18.41 4.09
CA LEU A 797 -8.76 -19.17 2.86
C LEU A 797 -9.30 -18.30 1.73
N LYS A 798 -8.64 -18.35 0.57
CA LYS A 798 -9.12 -17.70 -0.66
C LYS A 798 -10.21 -18.57 -1.28
N ALA A 799 -11.28 -17.94 -1.72
CA ALA A 799 -12.40 -18.62 -2.38
C ALA A 799 -12.31 -18.52 -3.91
N ASN A 800 -12.75 -19.59 -4.58
CA ASN A 800 -13.14 -19.58 -5.98
C ASN A 800 -14.56 -19.01 -6.15
N ASP A 801 -14.97 -18.73 -7.39
CA ASP A 801 -16.32 -18.21 -7.69
C ASP A 801 -17.46 -19.14 -7.23
N ASP A 802 -17.21 -20.45 -7.22
CA ASP A 802 -18.14 -21.48 -6.71
C ASP A 802 -18.07 -21.67 -5.18
N LYS A 803 -17.34 -20.80 -4.48
CA LYS A 803 -17.10 -20.82 -3.02
C LYS A 803 -16.32 -22.05 -2.54
N THR A 804 -15.64 -22.79 -3.42
CA THR A 804 -14.63 -23.78 -3.03
C THR A 804 -13.32 -23.09 -2.63
N VAL A 805 -12.46 -23.79 -1.88
CA VAL A 805 -11.15 -23.25 -1.48
C VAL A 805 -10.21 -23.23 -2.68
N ALA A 806 -9.73 -22.05 -3.05
CA ALA A 806 -8.68 -21.87 -4.04
C ALA A 806 -7.30 -22.23 -3.46
N TYR A 807 -6.98 -21.65 -2.30
CA TYR A 807 -5.77 -21.96 -1.52
C TYR A 807 -5.89 -21.38 -0.10
N ALA A 808 -5.04 -21.87 0.81
CA ALA A 808 -4.84 -21.26 2.13
C ALA A 808 -3.86 -20.08 2.03
N LYS A 809 -4.28 -18.89 2.48
CA LYS A 809 -3.45 -17.69 2.41
C LYS A 809 -2.30 -17.78 3.42
N PRO A 810 -1.22 -16.99 3.26
CA PRO A 810 -0.16 -16.85 4.28
C PRO A 810 -0.70 -16.60 5.71
N ALA A 811 -1.82 -15.88 5.82
CA ALA A 811 -2.50 -15.63 7.09
C ALA A 811 -2.97 -16.90 7.80
N TYR A 812 -3.39 -17.94 7.06
CA TYR A 812 -3.79 -19.23 7.62
C TYR A 812 -2.62 -19.88 8.37
N TYR A 813 -1.45 -19.91 7.73
CA TYR A 813 -0.25 -20.50 8.32
C TYR A 813 0.28 -19.65 9.49
N ALA A 814 0.20 -18.32 9.39
CA ALA A 814 0.55 -17.44 10.49
C ALA A 814 -0.34 -17.68 11.73
N PHE A 815 -1.65 -17.84 11.54
CA PHE A 815 -2.58 -18.21 12.61
C PHE A 815 -2.22 -19.58 13.21
N GLN A 816 -1.95 -20.57 12.35
CA GLN A 816 -1.54 -21.92 12.76
C GLN A 816 -0.24 -21.94 13.57
N ASN A 817 0.73 -21.08 13.23
CA ASN A 817 1.97 -20.94 14.01
C ASN A 817 1.68 -20.43 15.43
N VAL A 818 0.80 -19.45 15.58
CA VAL A 818 0.41 -18.90 16.89
C VAL A 818 -0.34 -19.93 17.73
N THR A 819 -1.33 -20.63 17.14
CA THR A 819 -2.10 -21.66 17.88
C THR A 819 -1.24 -22.85 18.31
N SER A 820 -0.17 -23.15 17.58
CA SER A 820 0.74 -24.26 17.91
C SER A 820 1.71 -23.92 19.06
N VAL A 821 2.02 -22.64 19.25
CA VAL A 821 2.88 -22.16 20.34
C VAL A 821 2.09 -21.82 21.59
N PHE A 822 1.01 -21.05 21.45
CA PHE A 822 0.27 -20.47 22.57
C PHE A 822 -0.99 -21.29 22.89
N ASP A 823 -0.84 -22.22 23.84
CA ASP A 823 -1.92 -23.03 24.40
C ASP A 823 -1.87 -23.01 25.94
N ASP A 824 -2.62 -23.90 26.58
CA ASP A 824 -2.74 -23.99 28.03
C ASP A 824 -1.45 -24.37 28.77
N ARG A 825 -0.35 -24.64 28.07
CA ARG A 825 0.98 -24.85 28.66
C ARG A 825 1.67 -23.56 29.05
N LEU A 826 1.19 -22.39 28.59
CA LEU A 826 1.79 -21.09 28.89
C LEU A 826 0.91 -20.28 29.86
N THR A 827 1.54 -19.39 30.62
CA THR A 827 0.87 -18.39 31.47
C THR A 827 1.51 -17.02 31.20
N ARG A 828 0.69 -15.98 31.03
CA ARG A 828 1.20 -14.61 30.83
C ARG A 828 1.89 -14.11 32.09
N LEU A 829 3.02 -13.43 31.91
CA LEU A 829 3.70 -12.70 32.97
C LEU A 829 3.13 -11.28 33.01
N GLU A 830 2.26 -11.00 33.98
CA GLU A 830 1.55 -9.71 34.07
C GLU A 830 2.49 -8.50 34.08
N LYS A 831 3.64 -8.64 34.76
CA LYS A 831 4.72 -7.67 34.78
C LYS A 831 5.97 -8.32 34.21
N TYR A 832 6.46 -7.77 33.11
CA TYR A 832 7.68 -8.24 32.46
C TYR A 832 8.52 -7.04 32.02
N PRO A 833 9.31 -6.46 32.95
CA PRO A 833 10.12 -5.28 32.64
C PRO A 833 11.14 -5.59 31.55
N PHE A 834 11.26 -4.68 30.58
CA PHE A 834 12.20 -4.80 29.48
C PHE A 834 12.80 -3.45 29.12
N ALA A 835 13.99 -3.49 28.52
CA ALA A 835 14.60 -2.35 27.85
C ALA A 835 14.92 -2.71 26.40
N ILE A 836 14.79 -1.74 25.50
CA ILE A 836 15.11 -1.90 24.08
C ILE A 836 15.96 -0.76 23.55
N GLN A 837 16.98 -1.09 22.76
CA GLN A 837 17.87 -0.14 22.08
C GLN A 837 17.91 -0.43 20.57
N ASN A 838 18.43 0.53 19.78
CA ASN A 838 18.56 0.43 18.32
C ASN A 838 17.23 0.27 17.57
N HIS A 839 16.12 0.73 18.16
CA HIS A 839 14.78 0.65 17.58
C HIS A 839 14.37 1.88 16.77
N HIS A 840 15.27 2.86 16.58
CA HIS A 840 15.04 4.09 15.79
C HIS A 840 13.74 4.83 16.15
N ASP A 841 13.48 5.01 17.45
CA ASP A 841 12.29 5.70 18.00
C ASP A 841 10.93 5.08 17.62
N ARG A 842 10.93 3.83 17.11
CA ARG A 842 9.70 3.09 16.79
C ARG A 842 9.02 2.56 18.05
N LYS A 843 7.69 2.62 18.09
CA LYS A 843 6.87 2.02 19.16
C LYS A 843 6.95 0.49 19.11
N VAL A 844 7.18 -0.14 20.26
CA VAL A 844 7.30 -1.61 20.40
C VAL A 844 6.17 -2.15 21.27
N SER A 845 5.60 -3.28 20.86
CA SER A 845 4.72 -4.10 21.70
C SER A 845 5.44 -5.37 22.09
N LEU A 846 5.43 -5.70 23.39
CA LEU A 846 6.18 -6.82 23.95
C LEU A 846 5.42 -7.45 25.13
N TYR A 847 5.34 -8.77 25.15
CA TYR A 847 4.68 -9.53 26.21
C TYR A 847 5.49 -10.80 26.56
N GLY A 848 5.62 -11.08 27.86
CA GLY A 848 6.32 -12.26 28.37
C GLY A 848 5.36 -13.36 28.84
N TYR A 849 5.77 -14.61 28.67
CA TYR A 849 5.03 -15.81 29.04
C TYR A 849 5.96 -16.83 29.67
N ALA A 850 5.47 -17.62 30.62
CA ALA A 850 6.20 -18.72 31.25
C ALA A 850 5.52 -20.07 31.00
N GLY A 851 6.31 -21.12 30.87
CA GLY A 851 5.84 -22.50 30.82
C GLY A 851 5.24 -22.95 32.15
N LYS A 852 4.12 -23.68 32.13
CA LYS A 852 3.57 -24.30 33.34
C LYS A 852 4.49 -25.44 33.79
N GLY A 853 4.98 -25.36 35.03
CA GLY A 853 5.85 -26.37 35.65
C GLY A 853 7.35 -26.23 35.34
N LYS A 854 7.76 -25.32 34.46
CA LYS A 854 9.17 -24.97 34.19
C LYS A 854 9.31 -23.45 34.20
N GLN A 855 10.37 -22.90 34.80
CA GLN A 855 10.57 -21.44 34.79
C GLN A 855 10.94 -20.87 33.41
N SER A 856 11.05 -21.68 32.36
CA SER A 856 11.37 -21.27 30.99
C SER A 856 10.36 -20.29 30.39
N GLN A 857 10.83 -19.36 29.57
CA GLN A 857 10.02 -18.25 29.06
C GLN A 857 9.92 -18.17 27.53
N ILE A 858 8.87 -17.47 27.07
CA ILE A 858 8.68 -16.99 25.70
C ILE A 858 8.37 -15.49 25.77
N VAL A 859 8.97 -14.71 24.87
CA VAL A 859 8.70 -13.28 24.72
C VAL A 859 8.24 -13.01 23.30
N THR A 860 7.09 -12.38 23.13
CA THR A 860 6.63 -11.87 21.83
C THR A 860 7.08 -10.42 21.67
N ALA A 861 7.59 -9.99 20.51
CA ALA A 861 7.94 -8.60 20.26
C ALA A 861 7.71 -8.17 18.81
N TRP A 862 7.30 -6.91 18.57
CA TRP A 862 7.18 -6.32 17.23
C TRP A 862 7.08 -4.78 17.27
N PHE A 863 7.30 -4.14 16.13
CA PHE A 863 7.01 -2.72 15.95
C PHE A 863 5.50 -2.49 15.72
N SER A 864 4.93 -1.58 16.51
CA SER A 864 3.49 -1.30 16.63
C SER A 864 3.13 0.15 16.32
N ASP A 865 4.04 0.87 15.68
CA ASP A 865 3.95 2.30 15.36
C ASP A 865 3.13 2.60 14.09
N SER A 866 2.82 1.58 13.29
CA SER A 866 2.17 1.76 11.99
C SER A 866 1.26 0.60 11.60
N ILE A 867 0.46 0.84 10.56
CA ILE A 867 -0.28 -0.21 9.84
C ILE A 867 0.75 -1.22 9.31
N PRO A 868 0.53 -2.54 9.44
CA PRO A 868 1.46 -3.52 8.90
C PRO A 868 1.74 -3.26 7.42
N SER A 869 3.02 -3.22 7.06
CA SER A 869 3.50 -2.97 5.70
C SER A 869 3.64 -4.27 4.91
N ASN A 870 3.79 -4.13 3.60
CA ASN A 870 4.06 -5.26 2.70
C ASN A 870 5.56 -5.66 2.67
N VAL A 871 6.38 -5.16 3.60
CA VAL A 871 7.84 -5.29 3.60
C VAL A 871 8.28 -6.06 4.85
N ASN A 872 9.18 -7.04 4.72
CA ASN A 872 9.67 -7.84 5.86
C ASN A 872 11.07 -7.42 6.35
N ASP A 873 11.49 -6.20 5.99
CA ASP A 873 12.73 -5.61 6.45
C ASP A 873 12.75 -5.57 7.97
N LYS A 874 13.82 -6.10 8.55
CA LYS A 874 14.01 -6.14 9.98
C LYS A 874 14.97 -5.04 10.42
N THR A 875 14.93 -4.71 11.68
CA THR A 875 15.84 -3.83 12.39
C THR A 875 16.48 -4.66 13.49
N LEU A 876 17.80 -4.64 13.58
CA LEU A 876 18.53 -5.33 14.64
C LEU A 876 18.40 -4.52 15.93
N CYS A 877 17.67 -5.06 16.89
CA CYS A 877 17.40 -4.43 18.18
C CYS A 877 18.13 -5.16 19.31
N ASP A 878 18.53 -4.43 20.33
CA ASP A 878 19.05 -5.03 21.56
C ASP A 878 17.95 -5.01 22.62
N LEU A 879 17.69 -6.16 23.24
CA LEU A 879 16.59 -6.39 24.17
C LEU A 879 17.15 -6.88 25.51
N SER A 880 16.70 -6.30 26.60
CA SER A 880 17.06 -6.75 27.95
C SER A 880 15.80 -7.06 28.74
N PHE A 881 15.81 -8.15 29.49
CA PHE A 881 14.68 -8.61 30.29
C PHE A 881 15.10 -8.80 31.74
N ASP A 882 14.33 -8.24 32.66
CA ASP A 882 14.48 -8.51 34.08
C ASP A 882 13.85 -9.87 34.41
N ASN A 883 14.55 -10.70 35.17
CA ASN A 883 14.13 -12.07 35.52
C ASN A 883 13.91 -12.97 34.29
N GLY A 884 14.78 -12.83 33.29
CA GLY A 884 14.79 -13.66 32.09
C GLY A 884 15.23 -15.11 32.39
N SER A 885 14.51 -16.08 31.84
CA SER A 885 14.73 -17.51 32.08
C SER A 885 14.84 -18.28 30.76
N PHE A 886 16.06 -18.29 30.24
CA PHE A 886 16.45 -18.93 28.98
C PHE A 886 17.73 -19.74 29.17
N GLU A 887 17.76 -20.94 28.61
CA GLU A 887 18.92 -21.83 28.55
C GLU A 887 19.40 -21.99 27.10
N ASN A 888 18.46 -22.26 26.18
CA ASN A 888 18.69 -22.43 24.76
C ASN A 888 17.69 -21.58 23.97
N PRO A 889 17.85 -20.24 23.96
CA PRO A 889 16.88 -19.37 23.30
C PRO A 889 16.95 -19.49 21.78
N VAL A 890 15.78 -19.46 21.15
CA VAL A 890 15.56 -19.44 19.71
C VAL A 890 14.79 -18.20 19.31
N TRP A 891 15.06 -17.72 18.11
CA TRP A 891 14.29 -16.67 17.45
C TRP A 891 13.26 -17.32 16.53
N VAL A 892 12.00 -16.93 16.66
CA VAL A 892 10.90 -17.46 15.83
C VAL A 892 10.24 -16.32 15.09
N ASP A 893 10.09 -16.43 13.77
CA ASP A 893 9.24 -15.54 13.01
C ASP A 893 7.86 -16.17 12.81
N LEU A 894 6.85 -15.64 13.50
CA LEU A 894 5.51 -16.23 13.47
C LEU A 894 4.82 -16.08 12.12
N ALA A 895 5.22 -15.11 11.27
CA ALA A 895 4.64 -14.98 9.94
C ALA A 895 5.07 -16.13 9.02
N SER A 896 6.33 -16.53 9.09
CA SER A 896 6.87 -17.64 8.27
C SER A 896 6.84 -19.00 8.99
N GLY A 897 6.71 -18.99 10.31
CA GLY A 897 6.87 -20.14 11.20
C GLY A 897 8.32 -20.57 11.38
N SER A 898 9.30 -19.83 10.84
CA SER A 898 10.70 -20.23 10.87
C SER A 898 11.30 -20.10 12.27
N VAL A 899 12.11 -21.09 12.67
CA VAL A 899 12.77 -21.16 13.97
C VAL A 899 14.28 -21.18 13.75
N HIS A 900 15.00 -20.30 14.43
CA HIS A 900 16.44 -20.16 14.32
C HIS A 900 17.10 -20.13 15.70
N GLU A 901 18.30 -20.68 15.79
CA GLU A 901 19.13 -20.60 17.00
C GLU A 901 19.63 -19.17 17.21
N ILE A 902 19.49 -18.62 18.42
CA ILE A 902 20.16 -17.36 18.78
C ILE A 902 21.59 -17.71 19.21
N PRO A 903 22.63 -17.27 18.47
CA PRO A 903 24.02 -17.57 18.76
C PRO A 903 24.40 -17.16 20.18
N LYS A 904 25.26 -17.94 20.83
CA LYS A 904 25.68 -17.64 22.20
C LYS A 904 26.37 -16.27 22.34
N SER A 905 26.97 -15.75 21.26
CA SER A 905 27.53 -14.39 21.20
C SER A 905 26.48 -13.27 21.27
N ASN A 906 25.22 -13.59 20.94
CA ASN A 906 24.12 -12.64 20.84
C ASN A 906 23.25 -12.60 22.09
N TRP A 907 23.61 -13.34 23.14
CA TRP A 907 22.93 -13.21 24.41
C TRP A 907 23.80 -13.62 25.60
N LYS A 908 23.56 -12.97 26.73
CA LYS A 908 24.22 -13.29 28.01
C LYS A 908 23.24 -13.14 29.17
N LYS A 909 23.51 -13.86 30.26
CA LYS A 909 22.77 -13.77 31.50
C LYS A 909 23.68 -13.18 32.58
N GLU A 910 23.21 -12.14 33.25
CA GLU A 910 23.90 -11.44 34.34
C GLU A 910 22.96 -11.41 35.56
N GLY A 911 23.17 -12.33 36.51
CA GLY A 911 22.23 -12.55 37.61
C GLY A 911 20.85 -12.98 37.11
N SER A 912 19.81 -12.22 37.46
CA SER A 912 18.44 -12.40 36.97
C SER A 912 18.19 -11.78 35.59
N ASN A 913 19.09 -10.93 35.11
CA ASN A 913 18.87 -10.17 33.87
C ASN A 913 19.41 -10.94 32.68
N VAL A 914 18.67 -10.91 31.57
CA VAL A 914 19.10 -11.52 30.30
C VAL A 914 19.14 -10.46 29.24
N HIS A 915 20.28 -10.36 28.56
CA HIS A 915 20.53 -9.40 27.50
C HIS A 915 20.66 -10.15 26.17
N PHE A 916 19.93 -9.69 25.17
CA PHE A 916 19.96 -10.15 23.79
C PHE A 916 20.42 -9.00 22.91
N THR A 917 21.31 -9.27 21.96
CA THR A 917 21.83 -8.27 21.03
C THR A 917 21.61 -8.69 19.58
N LYS A 918 21.38 -7.69 18.73
CA LYS A 918 21.10 -7.86 17.30
C LYS A 918 19.93 -8.83 17.04
N ILE A 919 18.84 -8.67 17.77
CA ILE A 919 17.61 -9.44 17.52
C ILE A 919 16.86 -8.80 16.36
N PRO A 920 16.55 -9.56 15.29
CA PRO A 920 15.79 -9.02 14.17
C PRO A 920 14.33 -8.79 14.56
N MET A 921 13.89 -7.54 14.49
CA MET A 921 12.51 -7.14 14.74
C MET A 921 11.94 -6.39 13.54
N TYR A 922 10.63 -6.53 13.30
CA TYR A 922 9.93 -5.81 12.24
C TYR A 922 8.47 -5.58 12.64
N ASP A 923 7.63 -5.14 11.70
CA ASP A 923 6.21 -4.85 11.92
C ASP A 923 5.31 -6.10 11.97
N SER A 924 5.91 -7.26 12.31
CA SER A 924 5.25 -8.53 12.57
C SER A 924 5.80 -9.17 13.85
N PRO A 925 4.99 -9.91 14.62
CA PRO A 925 5.43 -10.60 15.83
C PRO A 925 6.54 -11.62 15.59
N ILE A 926 7.65 -11.43 16.30
CA ILE A 926 8.70 -12.44 16.49
C ILE A 926 8.64 -12.98 17.92
N LEU A 927 9.26 -14.14 18.15
CA LEU A 927 9.50 -14.69 19.48
C LEU A 927 10.99 -14.71 19.80
N ILE A 928 11.32 -14.43 21.05
CA ILE A 928 12.50 -14.97 21.73
C ILE A 928 11.95 -16.04 22.67
N ALA A 929 12.20 -17.31 22.37
CA ALA A 929 11.60 -18.43 23.08
C ALA A 929 12.65 -19.41 23.58
N GLU A 930 12.44 -19.99 24.76
CA GLU A 930 13.20 -21.19 25.14
C GLU A 930 12.87 -22.34 24.17
N LYS A 931 13.89 -22.95 23.54
CA LYS A 931 13.72 -23.99 22.52
C LYS A 931 12.82 -25.13 23.00
N SER A 932 12.91 -25.52 24.27
CA SER A 932 12.10 -26.63 24.82
C SER A 932 10.59 -26.34 24.86
N LEU A 933 10.17 -25.10 24.66
CA LEU A 933 8.76 -24.70 24.57
C LEU A 933 8.23 -24.67 23.12
N ILE A 934 9.11 -24.81 22.12
CA ILE A 934 8.76 -24.82 20.70
C ILE A 934 8.91 -26.23 20.13
N GLN A 935 7.82 -26.78 19.60
CA GLN A 935 7.88 -28.00 18.79
C GLN A 935 8.34 -27.62 17.38
N ILE A 936 9.45 -28.19 16.94
CA ILE A 936 10.07 -27.90 15.64
C ILE A 936 9.88 -29.13 14.76
N ALA A 937 9.23 -28.95 13.61
CA ALA A 937 9.04 -30.02 12.65
C ALA A 937 10.40 -30.57 12.21
N LYS A 938 10.56 -31.89 12.24
CA LYS A 938 11.78 -32.55 11.72
C LYS A 938 11.94 -32.17 10.25
N ALA A 939 13.16 -31.77 9.85
CA ALA A 939 13.47 -31.56 8.44
C ALA A 939 13.16 -32.85 7.68
N MET A 940 12.25 -32.77 6.69
CA MET A 940 12.03 -33.84 5.72
C MET A 940 13.19 -33.91 4.74
#